data_AF-A0A409YFM3-F1
#
_entry.id   AF-A0A409YFM3-F1
#
_cell.length_a   1.000
_cell.length_b   1.000
_cell.length_c   1.000
_cell.angle_alpha   90.00
_cell.angle_beta   90.00
_cell.angle_gamma   90.00
#
_symmetry.space_group_name_H-M   'P 1'
#
loop_
_entity.id
_entity.type
_entity.pdbx_description
1 polymer ?
#
loop_
_entity_poly.entity_id
_entity_poly.type
_entity_poly.pdbx_seq_one_letter_code
_entity_poly.pdbx_strand_id
1 'polypeptide(L)'
;MSSSDPNLTKDYDEKVDQDQASDEGSSQRQLTESFANTQEERDLVRKLDRRILPITCALYLFASLDRSNIGNARLQGLPEDALGGDPTGVLFDWVTSAFFFSYVLCQIPATLYSKLFPPRAYVSLAAIGWGVTSTLMSTGFNFASLMAARVMLGVFEAGFAPVIVVYMSFFYTRQELGLRLALWFGVATVAGAFGGLIAFGVQHIHSSVHDWRLLFIIEGVPPVLLGILCYFVLPNRPESTTYLTERERQIAVERMNRDMTGDMGAVVNNAHVRAAFRDWRVYVAGVIYFGLNCALAAIGAFLPTIIASFGFTNAIAQLLTVPPYAVACIVMVSFSFASDRLQSRGILMGVASLIGAIGYLLLLVVPKNNHVRYFATFCITAGTYTTIGLIIAWFGHNLGSETKKATGIPIFMAIGQCGSILGSHLFPKTEAPRYIKGFGVSCALLFLAAICCVILSVFAIMPSVPSLTKEDGSKIEEVSYVEDASQNQLPETFENTEEEKKLVRKLDQRIFPITCLLYFFASLDRSNIGNARLQGLPEDALGGDPTGVKFDWISSAFFFSYITCQLPGSLMFKLIPPRVHIAIAAIGWGISSTLMATGFNFASLMTARVAIGVFEALLGPIMTLYMSLFYTREELGLRLTSWFSFATVAGAFGGLIAFGVQHIHSSVHNWRLLFIIEGVPPVLLGVVTYFFLPDRPEATTYLTERERQIAIERMNRTMTADVGPMIQTAHIKAAFLDWRVYMAGVIYFGLNTALAAIAAFLPTIIASFGFTNAIAQLLTVPPYAVALVVMIAFSFASDRLQNRGMFMGVSASIGGIGYLLLALIPHNVHARYFATFCITTGTYTTIGLTIAWFGHNLGSETKKAAGLPIFMAIGQGGSILGSHLFPKTEAPRYIKGFAVSSGLMFLAALCSIILSISYRWDNARRDRLYGKPKPGAKVDTRILADHAPEYRYVP
;
A
#
# COMPACT_ATOMS: atom_id res chain seq x y z
N MET A 1 -44.90 -42.71 -34.91
CA MET A 1 -44.53 -42.98 -33.50
C MET A 1 -43.50 -44.11 -33.49
N SER A 2 -42.36 -43.86 -32.84
CA SER A 2 -41.37 -44.81 -32.28
C SER A 2 -40.50 -45.70 -33.19
N SER A 3 -39.17 -45.51 -33.07
CA SER A 3 -38.16 -46.55 -32.72
C SER A 3 -36.78 -45.86 -32.65
N SER A 4 -36.22 -45.52 -31.48
CA SER A 4 -35.57 -46.30 -30.40
C SER A 4 -34.05 -46.46 -30.62
N ASP A 5 -33.31 -45.73 -29.77
CA ASP A 5 -31.87 -45.41 -29.77
C ASP A 5 -30.90 -46.59 -29.52
N PRO A 6 -29.67 -46.53 -30.07
CA PRO A 6 -28.56 -47.43 -29.76
C PRO A 6 -27.62 -46.81 -28.71
N ASN A 7 -27.83 -47.11 -27.42
CA ASN A 7 -26.92 -46.64 -26.36
C ASN A 7 -26.84 -47.59 -25.16
N LEU A 8 -26.67 -48.90 -25.39
CA LEU A 8 -26.70 -49.90 -24.31
C LEU A 8 -25.63 -51.00 -24.37
N THR A 9 -24.54 -50.83 -25.13
CA THR A 9 -23.45 -51.83 -25.21
C THR A 9 -22.03 -51.27 -25.07
N LYS A 10 -21.84 -50.17 -24.32
CA LYS A 10 -20.50 -49.58 -24.09
C LYS A 10 -19.97 -49.66 -22.66
N ASP A 11 -20.69 -50.31 -21.74
CA ASP A 11 -20.39 -50.19 -20.30
C ASP A 11 -19.88 -51.49 -19.63
N TYR A 12 -19.43 -52.48 -20.42
CA TYR A 12 -18.91 -53.74 -19.85
C TYR A 12 -17.50 -54.15 -20.30
N ASP A 13 -16.85 -53.44 -21.24
CA ASP A 13 -15.46 -53.71 -21.65
C ASP A 13 -14.43 -52.68 -21.11
N GLU A 14 -14.84 -51.65 -20.38
CA GLU A 14 -13.92 -50.64 -19.82
C GLU A 14 -13.46 -50.92 -18.38
N LYS A 15 -13.84 -52.06 -17.79
CA LYS A 15 -13.51 -52.41 -16.39
C LYS A 15 -12.59 -53.61 -16.20
N VAL A 16 -11.99 -54.15 -17.27
CA VAL A 16 -11.01 -55.26 -17.16
C VAL A 16 -9.59 -54.84 -17.56
N ASP A 17 -9.41 -53.72 -18.26
CA ASP A 17 -8.07 -53.20 -18.63
C ASP A 17 -7.48 -52.15 -17.67
N GLN A 18 -8.20 -51.76 -16.60
CA GLN A 18 -7.68 -50.82 -15.58
C GLN A 18 -7.04 -51.49 -14.36
N ASP A 19 -7.27 -52.79 -14.13
CA ASP A 19 -6.71 -53.51 -12.98
C ASP A 19 -5.46 -54.34 -13.31
N GLN A 20 -4.98 -54.35 -14.56
CA GLN A 20 -3.70 -55.00 -14.94
C GLN A 20 -2.59 -54.03 -15.36
N ALA A 21 -2.89 -52.76 -15.61
CA ALA A 21 -1.87 -51.74 -15.90
C ALA A 21 -1.25 -51.10 -14.64
N SER A 22 -1.78 -51.40 -13.45
CA SER A 22 -1.34 -50.83 -12.18
C SER A 22 -0.21 -51.61 -11.49
N ASP A 23 0.11 -52.82 -11.94
CA ASP A 23 1.10 -53.69 -11.26
C ASP A 23 2.42 -53.91 -12.03
N GLU A 24 2.51 -53.53 -13.31
CA GLU A 24 3.79 -53.57 -14.05
C GLU A 24 4.58 -52.23 -14.00
N GLY A 25 3.90 -51.11 -13.71
CA GLY A 25 4.55 -49.80 -13.55
C GLY A 25 5.26 -49.60 -12.20
N SER A 26 5.01 -50.48 -11.22
CA SER A 26 5.56 -50.38 -9.86
C SER A 26 6.97 -50.98 -9.73
N SER A 27 7.39 -51.84 -10.68
CA SER A 27 8.71 -52.51 -10.65
C SER A 27 9.80 -51.84 -11.50
N GLN A 28 9.49 -50.76 -12.23
CA GLN A 28 10.47 -49.98 -13.01
C GLN A 28 10.83 -48.61 -12.42
N ARG A 29 10.44 -48.32 -11.17
CA ARG A 29 11.12 -47.31 -10.34
C ARG A 29 12.46 -47.86 -9.83
N GLN A 30 13.30 -48.32 -10.75
CA GLN A 30 14.72 -48.45 -10.49
C GLN A 30 15.26 -47.04 -10.24
N LEU A 31 15.65 -46.78 -8.99
CA LEU A 31 16.66 -45.81 -8.54
C LEU A 31 17.24 -44.94 -9.67
N THR A 32 16.50 -43.93 -10.16
CA THR A 32 17.12 -42.84 -10.90
C THR A 32 17.90 -42.08 -9.84
N GLU A 33 19.22 -42.23 -9.82
CA GLU A 33 20.10 -41.42 -8.97
C GLU A 33 19.70 -39.96 -9.15
N SER A 34 19.15 -39.34 -8.10
CA SER A 34 18.85 -37.92 -8.15
C SER A 34 20.18 -37.17 -8.32
N PHE A 35 20.45 -36.65 -9.51
CA PHE A 35 21.61 -35.82 -9.83
C PHE A 35 21.71 -34.51 -9.03
N ALA A 36 20.87 -34.30 -8.01
CA ALA A 36 20.81 -33.06 -7.23
C ALA A 36 22.14 -32.78 -6.54
N ASN A 37 22.70 -31.59 -6.79
CA ASN A 37 23.99 -31.12 -6.25
C ASN A 37 25.22 -31.91 -6.71
N THR A 38 25.14 -32.64 -7.84
CA THR A 38 26.31 -33.30 -8.43
C THR A 38 27.28 -32.28 -9.06
N GLN A 39 28.55 -32.65 -9.20
CA GLN A 39 29.56 -31.83 -9.89
C GLN A 39 29.19 -31.62 -11.37
N GLU A 40 28.58 -32.63 -12.00
CA GLU A 40 28.10 -32.59 -13.39
C GLU A 40 27.00 -31.53 -13.59
N GLU A 41 26.07 -31.39 -12.63
CA GLU A 41 25.04 -30.35 -12.63
C GLU A 41 25.67 -28.94 -12.60
N ARG A 42 26.70 -28.73 -11.78
CA ARG A 42 27.40 -27.43 -11.68
C ARG A 42 28.18 -27.10 -12.96
N ASP A 43 28.79 -28.09 -13.58
CA ASP A 43 29.54 -27.90 -14.82
C ASP A 43 28.61 -27.62 -16.00
N LEU A 44 27.42 -28.25 -16.03
CA LEU A 44 26.36 -27.92 -16.97
C LEU A 44 25.88 -26.47 -16.82
N VAL A 45 25.63 -26.00 -15.58
CA VAL A 45 25.24 -24.60 -15.32
C VAL A 45 26.30 -23.63 -15.83
N ARG A 46 27.59 -23.88 -15.55
CA ARG A 46 28.70 -23.03 -16.04
C ARG A 46 28.78 -23.02 -17.57
N LYS A 47 28.53 -24.17 -18.21
CA LYS A 47 28.50 -24.29 -19.67
C LYS A 47 27.36 -23.47 -20.29
N LEU A 48 26.20 -23.45 -19.64
CA LEU A 48 25.05 -22.63 -20.03
C LEU A 48 25.31 -21.13 -19.80
N ASP A 49 25.85 -20.77 -18.63
CA ASP A 49 26.18 -19.39 -18.26
C ASP A 49 27.15 -18.75 -19.26
N ARG A 50 28.23 -19.46 -19.63
CA ARG A 50 29.25 -18.98 -20.58
C ARG A 50 28.70 -18.67 -21.97
N ARG A 51 27.57 -19.25 -22.35
CA ARG A 51 27.00 -19.11 -23.70
C ARG A 51 25.77 -18.20 -23.72
N ILE A 52 24.86 -18.34 -22.77
CA ILE A 52 23.59 -17.61 -22.74
C ILE A 52 23.78 -16.19 -22.20
N LEU A 53 24.50 -16.02 -21.07
CA LEU A 53 24.57 -14.72 -20.41
C LEU A 53 25.30 -13.66 -21.26
N PRO A 54 26.49 -13.90 -21.86
CA PRO A 54 27.19 -12.87 -22.62
C PRO A 54 26.37 -12.32 -23.80
N ILE A 55 25.68 -13.19 -24.54
CA ILE A 55 24.90 -12.79 -25.71
C ILE A 55 23.64 -12.02 -25.29
N THR A 56 22.90 -12.55 -24.32
CA THR A 56 21.67 -11.89 -23.85
C THR A 56 21.97 -10.54 -23.18
N CYS A 57 23.10 -10.44 -22.47
CA CYS A 57 23.61 -9.19 -21.91
C CYS A 57 24.04 -8.20 -23.01
N ALA A 58 24.78 -8.66 -24.03
CA ALA A 58 25.20 -7.80 -25.13
C ALA A 58 24.00 -7.26 -25.93
N LEU A 59 23.02 -8.11 -26.24
CA LEU A 59 21.78 -7.67 -26.90
C LEU A 59 21.02 -6.65 -26.04
N TYR A 60 20.95 -6.85 -24.72
CA TYR A 60 20.29 -5.92 -23.81
C TYR A 60 21.05 -4.62 -23.59
N LEU A 61 22.39 -4.65 -23.68
CA LEU A 61 23.23 -3.46 -23.71
C LEU A 61 22.83 -2.57 -24.89
N PHE A 62 22.79 -3.13 -26.10
CA PHE A 62 22.43 -2.37 -27.30
C PHE A 62 20.96 -1.95 -27.33
N ALA A 63 20.04 -2.79 -26.84
CA ALA A 63 18.64 -2.39 -26.70
C ALA A 63 18.47 -1.21 -25.72
N SER A 64 19.22 -1.20 -24.62
CA SER A 64 19.18 -0.09 -23.65
C SER A 64 19.82 1.18 -24.19
N LEU A 65 20.91 1.04 -24.96
CA LEU A 65 21.57 2.11 -25.70
C LEU A 65 20.60 2.78 -26.69
N ASP A 66 19.94 1.99 -27.55
CA ASP A 66 18.93 2.47 -28.50
C ASP A 66 17.81 3.29 -27.84
N ARG A 67 17.33 2.87 -26.66
CA ARG A 67 16.32 3.63 -25.88
C ARG A 67 16.86 4.95 -25.35
N SER A 68 18.11 4.98 -24.89
CA SER A 68 18.74 6.19 -24.36
C SER A 68 19.18 7.18 -25.44
N ASN A 69 19.36 6.71 -26.68
CA ASN A 69 19.86 7.52 -27.79
C ASN A 69 19.02 8.73 -28.11
N ILE A 70 17.71 8.66 -27.94
CA ILE A 70 16.86 9.83 -28.18
C ILE A 70 17.15 10.98 -27.21
N GLY A 71 17.52 10.68 -25.97
CA GLY A 71 17.90 11.69 -24.98
C GLY A 71 19.21 12.38 -25.35
N ASN A 72 20.19 11.61 -25.83
CA ASN A 72 21.47 12.13 -26.30
C ASN A 72 21.33 12.93 -27.62
N ALA A 73 20.54 12.41 -28.56
CA ALA A 73 20.24 13.05 -29.84
C ALA A 73 19.55 14.42 -29.66
N ARG A 74 18.79 14.61 -28.58
CA ARG A 74 18.18 15.90 -28.22
C ARG A 74 19.21 17.02 -28.06
N LEU A 75 20.38 16.71 -27.49
CA LEU A 75 21.47 17.67 -27.28
C LEU A 75 22.41 17.79 -28.50
N GLN A 76 22.25 16.93 -29.50
CA GLN A 76 23.03 16.86 -30.74
C GLN A 76 22.29 17.43 -31.97
N GLY A 77 21.23 18.20 -31.76
CA GLY A 77 20.57 18.97 -32.84
C GLY A 77 19.37 18.29 -33.52
N LEU A 78 18.87 17.15 -33.01
CA LEU A 78 17.72 16.46 -33.62
C LEU A 78 16.45 17.34 -33.72
N PRO A 79 16.06 18.11 -32.67
CA PRO A 79 14.89 18.99 -32.74
C PRO A 79 15.02 20.10 -33.80
N GLU A 80 16.23 20.61 -34.00
CA GLU A 80 16.52 21.68 -34.95
C GLU A 80 16.55 21.15 -36.40
N ASP A 81 17.16 19.99 -36.65
CA ASP A 81 17.32 19.40 -37.99
C ASP A 81 16.03 18.75 -38.52
N ALA A 82 15.40 17.85 -37.74
CA ALA A 82 14.30 17.00 -38.23
C ALA A 82 12.90 17.44 -37.80
N LEU A 83 12.78 18.31 -36.79
CA LEU A 83 11.50 18.78 -36.22
C LEU A 83 11.24 20.27 -36.44
N GLY A 84 12.05 20.95 -37.26
CA GLY A 84 11.85 22.37 -37.63
C GLY A 84 12.00 23.35 -36.45
N GLY A 85 12.74 22.98 -35.41
CA GLY A 85 13.03 23.84 -34.27
C GLY A 85 11.90 23.96 -33.23
N ASP A 86 11.02 22.96 -33.11
CA ASP A 86 9.84 22.94 -32.23
C ASP A 86 10.01 23.77 -30.93
N PRO A 87 9.35 24.96 -30.84
CA PRO A 87 9.46 25.87 -29.72
C PRO A 87 8.74 25.37 -28.46
N THR A 88 7.77 24.45 -28.61
CA THR A 88 7.00 23.89 -27.49
C THR A 88 7.61 22.62 -26.93
N GLY A 89 8.33 21.85 -27.76
CA GLY A 89 8.91 20.55 -27.42
C GLY A 89 7.93 19.38 -27.52
N VAL A 90 6.67 19.64 -27.87
CA VAL A 90 5.59 18.65 -27.91
C VAL A 90 5.80 17.60 -29.00
N LEU A 91 6.35 17.98 -30.16
CA LEU A 91 6.64 17.04 -31.25
C LEU A 91 7.71 16.04 -30.83
N PHE A 92 8.75 16.50 -30.12
CA PHE A 92 9.79 15.62 -29.60
C PHE A 92 9.23 14.63 -28.56
N ASP A 93 8.34 15.10 -27.68
CA ASP A 93 7.70 14.23 -26.69
C ASP A 93 6.85 13.15 -27.37
N TRP A 94 6.11 13.48 -28.44
CA TRP A 94 5.36 12.50 -29.23
C TRP A 94 6.25 11.47 -29.93
N VAL A 95 7.38 11.88 -30.52
CA VAL A 95 8.36 10.94 -31.10
C VAL A 95 8.92 10.00 -30.02
N THR A 96 9.12 10.50 -28.81
CA THR A 96 9.59 9.68 -27.68
C THR A 96 8.50 8.69 -27.22
N SER A 97 7.25 9.14 -27.09
CA SER A 97 6.12 8.33 -26.65
C SER A 97 5.67 7.24 -27.65
N ALA A 98 5.84 7.47 -28.95
CA ALA A 98 5.40 6.60 -30.04
C ALA A 98 5.89 5.14 -29.93
N PHE A 99 7.14 4.97 -29.49
CA PHE A 99 7.75 3.67 -29.24
C PHE A 99 6.94 2.86 -28.21
N PHE A 100 6.50 3.49 -27.12
CA PHE A 100 5.82 2.80 -26.03
C PHE A 100 4.41 2.32 -26.42
N PHE A 101 3.69 3.00 -27.30
CA PHE A 101 2.37 2.55 -27.77
C PHE A 101 2.45 1.22 -28.51
N SER A 102 3.36 1.12 -29.48
CA SER A 102 3.59 -0.12 -30.24
C SER A 102 4.18 -1.21 -29.34
N TYR A 103 5.09 -0.84 -28.43
CA TYR A 103 5.63 -1.75 -27.44
C TYR A 103 4.53 -2.39 -26.57
N VAL A 104 3.65 -1.59 -25.96
CA VAL A 104 2.55 -2.06 -25.09
C VAL A 104 1.61 -3.02 -25.83
N LEU A 105 1.21 -2.65 -27.06
CA LEU A 105 0.27 -3.46 -27.85
C LEU A 105 0.88 -4.79 -28.28
N CYS A 106 2.14 -4.78 -28.70
CA CYS A 106 2.80 -5.98 -29.21
C CYS A 106 3.37 -6.87 -28.09
N GLN A 107 3.64 -6.35 -26.89
CA GLN A 107 4.37 -7.07 -25.84
C GLN A 107 3.69 -8.38 -25.39
N ILE A 108 2.37 -8.37 -25.16
CA ILE A 108 1.64 -9.58 -24.73
C ILE A 108 1.55 -10.62 -25.86
N PRO A 109 1.07 -10.27 -27.08
CA PRO A 109 1.06 -11.20 -28.21
C PRO A 109 2.47 -11.73 -28.53
N ALA A 110 3.47 -10.86 -28.64
CA ALA A 110 4.86 -11.20 -28.96
C ALA A 110 5.42 -12.28 -28.03
N THR A 111 5.20 -12.12 -26.72
CA THR A 111 5.69 -13.08 -25.73
C THR A 111 4.96 -14.42 -25.81
N LEU A 112 3.64 -14.43 -26.04
CA LEU A 112 2.88 -15.66 -26.20
C LEU A 112 3.28 -16.43 -27.47
N TYR A 113 3.38 -15.74 -28.60
CA TYR A 113 3.80 -16.33 -29.87
C TYR A 113 5.25 -16.83 -29.82
N SER A 114 6.13 -16.20 -29.03
CA SER A 114 7.51 -16.67 -28.86
C SER A 114 7.61 -18.12 -28.36
N LYS A 115 6.58 -18.63 -27.65
CA LYS A 115 6.54 -20.03 -27.21
C LYS A 115 6.40 -21.01 -28.39
N LEU A 116 5.79 -20.58 -29.50
CA LEU A 116 5.54 -21.43 -30.67
C LEU A 116 6.74 -21.49 -31.61
N PHE A 117 7.63 -20.50 -31.56
CA PHE A 117 8.82 -20.42 -32.42
C PHE A 117 10.09 -20.86 -31.67
N PRO A 118 11.12 -21.36 -32.39
CA PRO A 118 12.40 -21.65 -31.77
C PRO A 118 13.02 -20.35 -31.21
N PRO A 119 13.41 -20.30 -29.92
CA PRO A 119 13.87 -19.06 -29.28
C PRO A 119 15.02 -18.37 -30.00
N ARG A 120 15.96 -19.14 -30.59
CA ARG A 120 17.07 -18.60 -31.39
C ARG A 120 16.60 -17.77 -32.58
N ALA A 121 15.53 -18.19 -33.27
CA ALA A 121 15.03 -17.49 -34.45
C ALA A 121 14.28 -16.22 -34.03
N TYR A 122 13.47 -16.33 -32.98
CA TYR A 122 12.68 -15.20 -32.49
C TYR A 122 13.55 -14.05 -31.97
N VAL A 123 14.51 -14.35 -31.07
CA VAL A 123 15.41 -13.33 -30.49
C VAL A 123 16.27 -12.69 -31.57
N SER A 124 16.72 -13.46 -32.57
CA SER A 124 17.54 -12.96 -33.68
C SER A 124 16.74 -12.08 -34.63
N LEU A 125 15.50 -12.45 -34.96
CA LEU A 125 14.61 -11.63 -35.80
C LEU A 125 14.27 -10.31 -35.12
N ALA A 126 13.99 -10.33 -33.82
CA ALA A 126 13.81 -9.12 -33.03
C ALA A 126 15.06 -8.23 -33.10
N ALA A 127 16.25 -8.82 -32.87
CA ALA A 127 17.53 -8.10 -32.87
C ALA A 127 17.88 -7.42 -34.18
N ILE A 128 17.73 -8.16 -35.28
CA ILE A 128 17.93 -7.63 -36.63
C ILE A 128 16.87 -6.56 -36.92
N GLY A 129 15.60 -6.81 -36.58
CA GLY A 129 14.50 -5.88 -36.83
C GLY A 129 14.65 -4.54 -36.10
N TRP A 130 14.98 -4.54 -34.81
CA TRP A 130 15.19 -3.30 -34.06
C TRP A 130 16.47 -2.58 -34.50
N GLY A 131 17.57 -3.32 -34.74
CA GLY A 131 18.85 -2.72 -35.18
C GLY A 131 18.76 -2.08 -36.57
N VAL A 132 18.09 -2.73 -37.52
CA VAL A 132 17.82 -2.16 -38.85
C VAL A 132 16.96 -0.92 -38.71
N THR A 133 15.91 -0.95 -37.89
CA THR A 133 15.03 0.19 -37.71
C THR A 133 15.74 1.37 -37.02
N SER A 134 16.58 1.10 -36.01
CA SER A 134 17.42 2.10 -35.34
C SER A 134 18.39 2.76 -36.34
N THR A 135 19.06 1.96 -37.17
CA THR A 135 19.96 2.45 -38.22
C THR A 135 19.20 3.32 -39.25
N LEU A 136 18.00 2.88 -39.69
CA LEU A 136 17.17 3.63 -40.62
C LEU A 136 16.68 4.96 -40.03
N MET A 137 16.57 5.09 -38.71
CA MET A 137 16.14 6.34 -38.07
C MET A 137 17.11 7.51 -38.32
N SER A 138 18.40 7.21 -38.59
CA SER A 138 19.39 8.21 -39.04
C SER A 138 19.03 8.90 -40.37
N THR A 139 18.19 8.26 -41.19
CA THR A 139 17.74 8.79 -42.49
C THR A 139 16.43 9.60 -42.39
N GLY A 140 15.88 9.77 -41.19
CA GLY A 140 14.65 10.51 -40.96
C GLY A 140 14.77 12.00 -41.33
N PHE A 141 13.91 12.46 -42.23
CA PHE A 141 13.90 13.84 -42.75
C PHE A 141 12.68 14.65 -42.30
N ASN A 142 11.68 14.01 -41.68
CA ASN A 142 10.49 14.67 -41.16
C ASN A 142 9.90 13.95 -39.93
N PHE A 143 9.00 14.63 -39.21
CA PHE A 143 8.31 14.07 -38.05
C PHE A 143 7.63 12.71 -38.33
N ALA A 144 7.01 12.55 -39.51
CA ALA A 144 6.32 11.31 -39.88
C ALA A 144 7.28 10.11 -40.04
N SER A 145 8.46 10.32 -40.62
CA SER A 145 9.50 9.31 -40.79
C SER A 145 10.08 8.86 -39.45
N LEU A 146 10.32 9.82 -38.52
CA LEU A 146 10.75 9.51 -37.16
C LEU A 146 9.67 8.77 -36.37
N MET A 147 8.40 9.17 -36.53
CA MET A 147 7.25 8.51 -35.92
C MET A 147 7.11 7.05 -36.40
N ALA A 148 7.21 6.83 -37.71
CA ALA A 148 7.15 5.49 -38.30
C ALA A 148 8.31 4.61 -37.84
N ALA A 149 9.54 5.13 -37.84
CA ALA A 149 10.71 4.41 -37.33
C ALA A 149 10.53 4.03 -35.86
N ARG A 150 9.94 4.90 -35.03
CA ARG A 150 9.68 4.62 -33.61
C ARG A 150 8.64 3.56 -33.37
N VAL A 151 7.56 3.58 -34.14
CA VAL A 151 6.53 2.54 -34.08
C VAL A 151 7.13 1.19 -34.49
N MET A 152 7.91 1.14 -35.57
CA MET A 152 8.54 -0.10 -36.02
C MET A 152 9.57 -0.62 -35.00
N LEU A 153 10.33 0.28 -34.37
CA LEU A 153 11.28 -0.06 -33.32
C LEU A 153 10.55 -0.72 -32.14
N GLY A 154 9.43 -0.13 -31.71
CA GLY A 154 8.61 -0.68 -30.64
C GLY A 154 8.00 -2.04 -30.97
N VAL A 155 7.58 -2.28 -32.22
CA VAL A 155 7.08 -3.60 -32.66
C VAL A 155 8.15 -4.68 -32.55
N PHE A 156 9.38 -4.43 -33.03
CA PHE A 156 10.45 -5.42 -32.99
C PHE A 156 11.01 -5.64 -31.58
N GLU A 157 11.03 -4.59 -30.75
CA GLU A 157 11.60 -4.68 -29.39
C GLU A 157 10.59 -5.17 -28.33
N ALA A 158 9.28 -5.09 -28.60
CA ALA A 158 8.20 -5.41 -27.64
C ALA A 158 8.35 -6.78 -26.96
N GLY A 159 8.77 -7.79 -27.73
CA GLY A 159 8.95 -9.15 -27.23
C GLY A 159 10.28 -9.40 -26.55
N PHE A 160 11.32 -8.59 -26.79
CA PHE A 160 12.69 -8.96 -26.43
C PHE A 160 12.88 -9.19 -24.92
N ALA A 161 12.57 -8.18 -24.10
CA ALA A 161 12.74 -8.27 -22.65
C ALA A 161 11.95 -9.42 -21.98
N PRO A 162 10.61 -9.53 -22.18
CA PRO A 162 9.85 -10.63 -21.55
C PRO A 162 10.22 -12.01 -22.11
N VAL A 163 10.58 -12.12 -23.40
CA VAL A 163 11.00 -13.40 -24.00
C VAL A 163 12.32 -13.88 -23.43
N ILE A 164 13.28 -12.99 -23.16
CA ILE A 164 14.53 -13.38 -22.50
C ILE A 164 14.28 -13.91 -21.08
N VAL A 165 13.36 -13.29 -20.32
CA VAL A 165 13.00 -13.77 -18.98
C VAL A 165 12.39 -15.17 -19.03
N VAL A 166 11.48 -15.41 -19.99
CA VAL A 166 10.90 -16.74 -20.22
C VAL A 166 11.95 -17.73 -20.70
N TYR A 167 12.83 -17.33 -21.63
CA TYR A 167 13.90 -18.15 -22.17
C TYR A 167 14.90 -18.60 -21.10
N MET A 168 15.32 -17.71 -20.21
CA MET A 168 16.18 -18.06 -19.08
C MET A 168 15.52 -19.06 -18.14
N SER A 169 14.18 -19.02 -18.00
CA SER A 169 13.45 -19.98 -17.19
C SER A 169 13.43 -21.41 -17.76
N PHE A 170 13.83 -21.62 -19.02
CA PHE A 170 13.98 -22.96 -19.60
C PHE A 170 15.25 -23.69 -19.14
N PHE A 171 16.27 -22.96 -18.70
CA PHE A 171 17.60 -23.52 -18.42
C PHE A 171 18.03 -23.38 -16.95
N TYR A 172 17.46 -22.42 -16.23
CA TYR A 172 17.85 -22.10 -14.85
C TYR A 172 16.72 -22.37 -13.86
N THR A 173 17.09 -22.93 -12.71
CA THR A 173 16.20 -23.18 -11.57
C THR A 173 15.71 -21.88 -10.93
N ARG A 174 14.66 -21.94 -10.10
CA ARG A 174 14.10 -20.72 -9.46
C ARG A 174 15.16 -20.01 -8.60
N GLN A 175 15.97 -20.76 -7.87
CA GLN A 175 17.02 -20.20 -7.01
C GLN A 175 18.13 -19.52 -7.82
N GLU A 176 18.44 -20.05 -9.00
CA GLU A 176 19.51 -19.57 -9.90
C GLU A 176 19.09 -18.37 -10.77
N LEU A 177 17.80 -18.30 -11.12
CA LEU A 177 17.28 -17.33 -12.09
C LEU A 177 17.36 -15.88 -11.57
N GLY A 178 17.25 -15.66 -10.26
CA GLY A 178 17.21 -14.32 -9.66
C GLY A 178 18.49 -13.50 -9.93
N LEU A 179 19.64 -14.05 -9.56
CA LEU A 179 20.95 -13.41 -9.77
C LEU A 179 21.24 -13.13 -11.25
N ARG A 180 20.86 -14.06 -12.14
CA ARG A 180 21.10 -13.94 -13.59
C ARG A 180 20.24 -12.85 -14.23
N LEU A 181 18.97 -12.75 -13.83
CA LEU A 181 18.09 -11.67 -14.26
C LEU A 181 18.58 -10.32 -13.73
N ALA A 182 19.10 -10.26 -12.51
CA ALA A 182 19.70 -9.06 -11.95
C ALA A 182 20.96 -8.63 -12.71
N LEU A 183 21.85 -9.57 -13.06
CA LEU A 183 23.02 -9.30 -13.89
C LEU A 183 22.63 -8.84 -15.30
N TRP A 184 21.70 -9.55 -15.95
CA TRP A 184 21.19 -9.20 -17.28
C TRP A 184 20.59 -7.79 -17.29
N PHE A 185 19.66 -7.50 -16.37
CA PHE A 185 19.07 -6.18 -16.26
C PHE A 185 20.10 -5.11 -15.87
N GLY A 186 21.11 -5.48 -15.08
CA GLY A 186 22.17 -4.59 -14.66
C GLY A 186 23.00 -4.01 -15.79
N VAL A 187 23.09 -4.73 -16.91
CA VAL A 187 23.75 -4.22 -18.12
C VAL A 187 23.04 -2.98 -18.68
N ALA A 188 21.76 -2.72 -18.37
CA ALA A 188 21.12 -1.45 -18.74
C ALA A 188 21.76 -0.22 -18.07
N THR A 189 22.22 -0.35 -16.82
CA THR A 189 22.94 0.75 -16.15
C THR A 189 24.29 1.00 -16.81
N VAL A 190 24.98 -0.07 -17.20
CA VAL A 190 26.25 -0.01 -17.94
C VAL A 190 26.04 0.60 -19.32
N ALA A 191 24.96 0.23 -20.01
CA ALA A 191 24.57 0.82 -21.29
C ALA A 191 24.36 2.34 -21.17
N GLY A 192 23.68 2.83 -20.14
CA GLY A 192 23.53 4.27 -19.90
C GLY A 192 24.87 5.00 -19.76
N ALA A 193 25.85 4.39 -19.08
CA ALA A 193 27.20 4.91 -18.97
C ALA A 193 27.95 4.93 -20.31
N PHE A 194 27.87 3.86 -21.11
CA PHE A 194 28.48 3.83 -22.44
C PHE A 194 27.80 4.79 -23.42
N GLY A 195 26.48 4.94 -23.38
CA GLY A 195 25.74 5.85 -24.25
C GLY A 195 26.15 7.31 -24.05
N GLY A 196 26.40 7.73 -22.81
CA GLY A 196 26.96 9.07 -22.52
C GLY A 196 28.38 9.25 -23.08
N LEU A 197 29.23 8.22 -23.02
CA LEU A 197 30.59 8.25 -23.56
C LEU A 197 30.61 8.27 -25.11
N ILE A 198 29.78 7.44 -25.74
CA ILE A 198 29.64 7.39 -27.21
C ILE A 198 29.10 8.73 -27.70
N ALA A 199 28.07 9.29 -27.06
CA ALA A 199 27.52 10.59 -27.43
C ALA A 199 28.55 11.72 -27.32
N PHE A 200 29.37 11.72 -26.26
CA PHE A 200 30.50 12.66 -26.12
C PHE A 200 31.53 12.48 -27.24
N GLY A 201 31.89 11.23 -27.58
CA GLY A 201 32.84 10.93 -28.66
C GLY A 201 32.35 11.37 -30.04
N VAL A 202 31.06 11.16 -30.33
CA VAL A 202 30.44 11.54 -31.61
C VAL A 202 30.45 13.05 -31.82
N GLN A 203 30.23 13.85 -30.77
CA GLN A 203 30.29 15.33 -30.86
C GLN A 203 31.67 15.90 -31.21
N HIS A 204 32.75 15.10 -31.10
CA HIS A 204 34.10 15.51 -31.48
C HIS A 204 34.47 15.09 -32.92
N ILE A 205 33.57 14.39 -33.63
CA ILE A 205 33.78 13.98 -35.01
C ILE A 205 33.35 15.11 -35.94
N HIS A 206 34.30 15.81 -36.55
CA HIS A 206 34.01 16.81 -37.57
C HIS A 206 33.64 16.14 -38.90
N SER A 207 32.35 15.87 -39.11
CA SER A 207 31.83 15.31 -40.36
C SER A 207 30.82 16.27 -41.02
N SER A 208 30.47 16.01 -42.29
CA SER A 208 29.41 16.75 -43.00
C SER A 208 27.99 16.30 -42.64
N VAL A 209 27.84 15.29 -41.77
CA VAL A 209 26.55 14.73 -41.33
C VAL A 209 26.30 15.17 -39.88
N HIS A 210 25.06 15.56 -39.56
CA HIS A 210 24.68 15.93 -38.19
C HIS A 210 24.96 14.81 -37.17
N ASP A 211 25.53 15.19 -36.02
CA ASP A 211 26.00 14.29 -34.94
C ASP A 211 24.94 13.25 -34.51
N TRP A 212 23.67 13.66 -34.42
CA TRP A 212 22.58 12.75 -34.02
C TRP A 212 22.36 11.59 -35.00
N ARG A 213 22.64 11.79 -36.30
CA ARG A 213 22.48 10.73 -37.32
C ARG A 213 23.60 9.70 -37.21
N LEU A 214 24.82 10.15 -36.93
CA LEU A 214 25.96 9.26 -36.68
C LEU A 214 25.75 8.41 -35.43
N LEU A 215 25.16 9.01 -34.38
CA LEU A 215 24.82 8.29 -33.15
C LEU A 215 23.92 7.06 -33.43
N PHE A 216 22.83 7.23 -34.19
CA PHE A 216 21.93 6.11 -34.54
C PHE A 216 22.58 5.04 -35.43
N ILE A 217 23.55 5.40 -36.28
CA ILE A 217 24.27 4.41 -37.10
C ILE A 217 25.24 3.59 -36.25
N ILE A 218 26.05 4.27 -35.41
CA ILE A 218 27.06 3.63 -34.56
C ILE A 218 26.42 2.64 -33.59
N GLU A 219 25.25 2.99 -33.06
CA GLU A 219 24.56 2.17 -32.07
C GLU A 219 23.58 1.14 -32.68
N GLY A 220 23.03 1.42 -33.88
CA GLY A 220 22.08 0.53 -34.56
C GLY A 220 22.70 -0.63 -35.36
N VAL A 221 23.95 -0.49 -35.85
CA VAL A 221 24.63 -1.55 -36.64
C VAL A 221 25.05 -2.77 -35.79
N PRO A 222 25.68 -2.61 -34.61
CA PRO A 222 26.07 -3.74 -33.77
C PRO A 222 24.94 -4.71 -33.40
N PRO A 223 23.70 -4.27 -33.04
CA PRO A 223 22.62 -5.21 -32.77
C PRO A 223 22.20 -6.06 -33.98
N VAL A 224 22.36 -5.56 -35.22
CA VAL A 224 22.13 -6.38 -36.43
C VAL A 224 23.14 -7.53 -36.51
N LEU A 225 24.44 -7.22 -36.29
CA LEU A 225 25.51 -8.23 -36.29
C LEU A 225 25.33 -9.24 -35.15
N LEU A 226 24.97 -8.76 -33.95
CA LEU A 226 24.68 -9.61 -32.80
C LEU A 226 23.42 -10.45 -33.00
N GLY A 227 22.41 -9.96 -33.71
CA GLY A 227 21.22 -10.73 -34.09
C GLY A 227 21.57 -11.90 -35.01
N ILE A 228 22.42 -11.67 -36.02
CA ILE A 228 22.93 -12.74 -36.89
C ILE A 228 23.73 -13.77 -36.07
N LEU A 229 24.61 -13.30 -35.17
CA LEU A 229 25.39 -14.18 -34.29
C LEU A 229 24.48 -14.99 -33.33
N CYS A 230 23.43 -14.36 -32.80
CA CYS A 230 22.46 -14.98 -31.90
C CYS A 230 21.77 -16.19 -32.57
N TYR A 231 21.51 -16.12 -33.88
CA TYR A 231 20.84 -17.21 -34.60
C TYR A 231 21.67 -18.50 -34.60
N PHE A 232 23.01 -18.36 -34.71
CA PHE A 232 23.93 -19.49 -34.71
C PHE A 232 24.33 -19.95 -33.30
N VAL A 233 24.45 -19.01 -32.35
CA VAL A 233 25.03 -19.31 -31.04
C VAL A 233 23.97 -19.65 -29.99
N LEU A 234 22.76 -19.08 -30.03
CA LEU A 234 21.77 -19.29 -28.96
C LEU A 234 21.15 -20.70 -29.02
N PRO A 235 21.20 -21.50 -27.93
CA PRO A 235 20.62 -22.83 -27.91
C PRO A 235 19.08 -22.78 -27.90
N ASN A 236 18.45 -23.75 -28.57
CA ASN A 236 17.01 -23.99 -28.48
C ASN A 236 16.66 -24.70 -27.16
N ARG A 237 15.37 -24.97 -26.93
CA ARG A 237 14.87 -25.65 -25.73
C ARG A 237 15.71 -26.90 -25.38
N PRO A 238 15.85 -27.25 -24.09
CA PRO A 238 16.62 -28.42 -23.66
C PRO A 238 16.26 -29.72 -24.40
N GLU A 239 14.98 -29.88 -24.75
CA GLU A 239 14.47 -31.03 -25.51
C GLU A 239 15.00 -31.08 -26.96
N SER A 240 15.10 -29.93 -27.64
CA SER A 240 15.38 -29.85 -29.08
C SER A 240 16.79 -29.37 -29.45
N THR A 241 17.63 -29.04 -28.46
CA THR A 241 18.97 -28.52 -28.70
C THR A 241 19.97 -29.63 -29.06
N THR A 242 20.77 -29.42 -30.11
CA THR A 242 21.89 -30.31 -30.48
C THR A 242 23.16 -30.01 -29.69
N TYR A 243 23.13 -29.02 -28.81
CA TYR A 243 24.30 -28.54 -28.05
C TYR A 243 24.58 -29.34 -26.77
N LEU A 244 23.54 -29.93 -26.18
CA LEU A 244 23.68 -30.75 -24.97
C LEU A 244 23.99 -32.19 -25.37
N THR A 245 24.91 -32.84 -24.65
CA THR A 245 25.07 -34.31 -24.76
C THR A 245 23.83 -35.00 -24.21
N GLU A 246 23.61 -36.26 -24.57
CA GLU A 246 22.43 -36.99 -24.09
C GLU A 246 22.40 -37.09 -22.55
N ARG A 247 23.57 -37.22 -21.93
CA ARG A 247 23.71 -37.20 -20.47
C ARG A 247 23.40 -35.82 -19.86
N GLU A 248 23.91 -34.73 -20.46
CA GLU A 248 23.60 -33.37 -20.02
C GLU A 248 22.12 -33.01 -20.23
N ARG A 249 21.49 -33.53 -21.29
CA ARG A 249 20.06 -33.35 -21.58
C ARG A 249 19.20 -34.02 -20.52
N GLN A 250 19.52 -35.25 -20.11
CA GLN A 250 18.81 -35.94 -19.03
C GLN A 250 18.87 -35.13 -17.74
N ILE A 251 20.06 -34.61 -17.38
CA ILE A 251 20.24 -33.73 -16.21
C ILE A 251 19.40 -32.45 -16.38
N ALA A 252 19.39 -31.80 -17.54
CA ALA A 252 18.62 -30.58 -17.78
C ALA A 252 17.09 -30.78 -17.66
N VAL A 253 16.56 -31.88 -18.22
CA VAL A 253 15.12 -32.21 -18.15
C VAL A 253 14.72 -32.58 -16.72
N GLU A 254 15.55 -33.35 -16.02
CA GLU A 254 15.27 -33.69 -14.62
C GLU A 254 15.29 -32.46 -13.70
N ARG A 255 16.25 -31.56 -13.88
CA ARG A 255 16.30 -30.28 -13.16
C ARG A 255 15.07 -29.42 -13.39
N MET A 256 14.57 -29.37 -14.63
CA MET A 256 13.35 -28.65 -14.97
C MET A 256 12.14 -29.25 -14.24
N ASN A 257 12.03 -30.57 -14.22
CA ASN A 257 10.92 -31.30 -13.60
C ASN A 257 10.93 -31.25 -12.06
N ARG A 258 12.09 -31.03 -11.43
CA ARG A 258 12.21 -30.86 -9.96
C ARG A 258 11.56 -29.56 -9.44
N ASP A 259 11.67 -28.48 -10.21
CA ASP A 259 11.27 -27.13 -9.77
C ASP A 259 9.92 -26.67 -10.35
N MET A 260 9.51 -27.21 -11.50
CA MET A 260 8.26 -26.89 -12.20
C MET A 260 7.66 -28.12 -12.85
N THR A 261 6.34 -28.32 -12.70
CA THR A 261 5.54 -29.10 -13.64
C THR A 261 5.49 -28.31 -14.95
N GLY A 262 6.53 -28.43 -15.77
CA GLY A 262 6.63 -27.76 -17.05
C GLY A 262 5.51 -28.23 -17.98
N ASP A 263 5.00 -27.33 -18.82
CA ASP A 263 4.21 -27.76 -19.96
C ASP A 263 5.19 -28.49 -20.91
N MET A 264 5.09 -29.82 -21.05
CA MET A 264 5.97 -30.57 -21.97
C MET A 264 5.66 -30.14 -23.41
N GLY A 265 6.64 -29.55 -24.11
CA GLY A 265 6.52 -29.11 -25.50
C GLY A 265 6.01 -27.67 -25.73
N ALA A 266 5.83 -27.30 -27.01
CA ALA A 266 5.50 -25.94 -27.44
C ALA A 266 4.00 -25.60 -27.34
N VAL A 267 3.41 -25.80 -26.16
CA VAL A 267 1.97 -25.62 -25.93
C VAL A 267 1.64 -24.35 -25.14
N VAL A 268 0.53 -23.72 -25.50
CA VAL A 268 -0.05 -22.56 -24.81
C VAL A 268 -1.35 -23.01 -24.15
N ASN A 269 -1.33 -23.14 -22.83
CA ASN A 269 -2.53 -23.54 -22.09
C ASN A 269 -3.45 -22.34 -21.80
N ASN A 270 -4.59 -22.28 -22.47
CA ASN A 270 -5.59 -21.23 -22.32
C ASN A 270 -6.14 -21.09 -20.88
N ALA A 271 -6.11 -22.14 -20.06
CA ALA A 271 -6.48 -22.05 -18.65
C ALA A 271 -5.46 -21.22 -17.85
N HIS A 272 -4.17 -21.43 -18.09
CA HIS A 272 -3.09 -20.67 -17.44
C HIS A 272 -3.06 -19.20 -17.88
N VAL A 273 -3.39 -18.92 -19.14
CA VAL A 273 -3.57 -17.55 -19.66
C VAL A 273 -4.70 -16.86 -18.90
N ARG A 274 -5.89 -17.48 -18.81
CA ARG A 274 -7.03 -16.92 -18.06
C ARG A 274 -6.72 -16.74 -16.57
N ALA A 275 -5.96 -17.66 -15.96
CA ALA A 275 -5.53 -17.54 -14.58
C ALA A 275 -4.56 -16.37 -14.35
N ALA A 276 -3.69 -16.05 -15.32
CA ALA A 276 -2.82 -14.87 -15.26
C ALA A 276 -3.63 -13.56 -15.31
N PHE A 277 -4.64 -13.46 -16.18
CA PHE A 277 -5.50 -12.28 -16.28
C PHE A 277 -6.38 -12.04 -15.04
N ARG A 278 -6.71 -13.10 -14.27
CA ARG A 278 -7.49 -13.00 -13.03
C ARG A 278 -6.62 -12.78 -11.78
N ASP A 279 -5.30 -12.83 -11.90
CA ASP A 279 -4.41 -12.69 -10.75
C ASP A 279 -4.20 -11.22 -10.38
N TRP A 280 -4.89 -10.76 -9.33
CA TRP A 280 -4.81 -9.38 -8.85
C TRP A 280 -3.38 -8.94 -8.50
N ARG A 281 -2.50 -9.88 -8.11
CA ARG A 281 -1.11 -9.60 -7.74
C ARG A 281 -0.31 -9.05 -8.93
N VAL A 282 -0.64 -9.49 -10.15
CA VAL A 282 -0.03 -9.02 -11.40
C VAL A 282 -0.37 -7.55 -11.66
N TYR A 283 -1.60 -7.12 -11.34
CA TYR A 283 -2.01 -5.72 -11.52
C TYR A 283 -1.34 -4.79 -10.50
N VAL A 284 -1.18 -5.24 -9.25
CA VAL A 284 -0.44 -4.45 -8.24
C VAL A 284 1.03 -4.33 -8.61
N ALA A 285 1.62 -5.40 -9.15
CA ALA A 285 2.94 -5.34 -9.78
C ALA A 285 2.97 -4.27 -10.89
N GLY A 286 1.92 -4.22 -11.72
CA GLY A 286 1.77 -3.26 -12.80
C GLY A 286 1.74 -1.82 -12.31
N VAL A 287 1.05 -1.52 -11.20
CA VAL A 287 1.02 -0.18 -10.60
C VAL A 287 2.40 0.24 -10.07
N ILE A 288 3.12 -0.67 -9.41
CA ILE A 288 4.49 -0.41 -8.95
C ILE A 288 5.39 -0.16 -10.17
N TYR A 289 5.28 -1.03 -11.18
CA TYR A 289 6.07 -0.94 -12.40
C TYR A 289 5.75 0.34 -13.20
N PHE A 290 4.51 0.84 -13.16
CA PHE A 290 4.10 2.11 -13.77
C PHE A 290 4.84 3.31 -13.17
N GLY A 291 4.88 3.41 -11.84
CA GLY A 291 5.60 4.49 -11.17
C GLY A 291 7.09 4.46 -11.47
N LEU A 292 7.69 3.27 -11.48
CA LEU A 292 9.10 3.07 -11.75
C LEU A 292 9.49 3.35 -13.21
N ASN A 293 8.69 2.90 -14.18
CA ASN A 293 8.97 3.14 -15.60
C ASN A 293 8.76 4.60 -15.99
N CYS A 294 7.84 5.30 -15.34
CA CYS A 294 7.69 6.74 -15.48
C CYS A 294 9.00 7.47 -15.13
N ALA A 295 9.61 7.12 -13.98
CA ALA A 295 10.91 7.65 -13.59
C ALA A 295 12.05 7.19 -14.54
N LEU A 296 12.06 5.92 -14.94
CA LEU A 296 13.08 5.37 -15.85
C LEU A 296 13.09 6.07 -17.22
N ALA A 297 11.91 6.24 -17.83
CA ALA A 297 11.77 6.91 -19.11
C ALA A 297 12.21 8.37 -19.02
N ALA A 298 11.85 9.06 -17.93
CA ALA A 298 12.29 10.42 -17.66
C ALA A 298 13.82 10.51 -17.52
N ILE A 299 14.45 9.57 -16.81
CA ILE A 299 15.91 9.51 -16.68
C ILE A 299 16.55 9.28 -18.06
N GLY A 300 16.09 8.29 -18.83
CA GLY A 300 16.66 7.98 -20.15
C GLY A 300 16.53 9.11 -21.17
N ALA A 301 15.39 9.80 -21.22
CA ALA A 301 15.15 10.87 -22.19
C ALA A 301 15.73 12.23 -21.77
N PHE A 302 15.79 12.53 -20.46
CA PHE A 302 16.03 13.89 -19.99
C PHE A 302 17.20 14.06 -19.03
N LEU A 303 17.85 13.00 -18.54
CA LEU A 303 18.99 13.14 -17.62
C LEU A 303 20.12 14.02 -18.18
N PRO A 304 20.58 13.88 -19.43
CA PRO A 304 21.58 14.77 -20.00
C PRO A 304 21.09 16.24 -20.04
N THR A 305 19.82 16.45 -20.35
CA THR A 305 19.20 17.80 -20.37
C THR A 305 19.13 18.40 -18.96
N ILE A 306 18.81 17.60 -17.95
CA ILE A 306 18.80 18.02 -16.54
C ILE A 306 20.19 18.45 -16.11
N ILE A 307 21.23 17.70 -16.46
CA ILE A 307 22.62 18.06 -16.12
C ILE A 307 23.07 19.30 -16.90
N ALA A 308 22.71 19.45 -18.17
CA ALA A 308 22.99 20.65 -18.96
C ALA A 308 22.37 21.91 -18.31
N SER A 309 21.20 21.78 -17.67
CA SER A 309 20.56 22.88 -16.92
C SER A 309 21.38 23.38 -15.72
N PHE A 310 22.43 22.66 -15.31
CA PHE A 310 23.34 23.09 -14.24
C PHE A 310 24.41 24.10 -14.72
N GLY A 311 24.47 24.37 -16.03
CA GLY A 311 25.43 25.31 -16.65
C GLY A 311 26.61 24.64 -17.34
N PHE A 312 26.57 23.32 -17.55
CA PHE A 312 27.60 22.59 -18.32
C PHE A 312 27.31 22.62 -19.82
N THR A 313 28.34 22.51 -20.65
CA THR A 313 28.18 22.36 -22.11
C THR A 313 27.49 21.03 -22.43
N ASN A 314 26.82 20.92 -23.59
CA ASN A 314 26.10 19.71 -24.00
C ASN A 314 27.00 18.46 -23.97
N ALA A 315 28.26 18.58 -24.42
CA ALA A 315 29.25 17.50 -24.39
C ALA A 315 29.58 17.07 -22.96
N ILE A 316 29.92 18.03 -22.08
CA ILE A 316 30.25 17.73 -20.69
C ILE A 316 29.04 17.19 -19.93
N ALA A 317 27.84 17.68 -20.22
CA ALA A 317 26.60 17.19 -19.61
C ALA A 317 26.34 15.72 -19.92
N GLN A 318 26.60 15.26 -21.16
CA GLN A 318 26.52 13.84 -21.53
C GLN A 318 27.57 13.02 -20.78
N LEU A 319 28.81 13.49 -20.69
CA LEU A 319 29.87 12.82 -19.93
C LEU A 319 29.56 12.71 -18.43
N LEU A 320 28.93 13.73 -17.85
CA LEU A 320 28.55 13.77 -16.44
C LEU A 320 27.38 12.83 -16.08
N THR A 321 26.74 12.19 -17.06
CA THR A 321 25.76 11.11 -16.81
C THR A 321 26.42 9.78 -16.44
N VAL A 322 27.69 9.59 -16.82
CA VAL A 322 28.43 8.32 -16.62
C VAL A 322 28.55 7.93 -15.14
N PRO A 323 28.95 8.83 -14.21
CA PRO A 323 29.12 8.46 -12.81
C PRO A 323 27.81 8.04 -12.10
N PRO A 324 26.67 8.74 -12.26
CA PRO A 324 25.38 8.29 -11.73
C PRO A 324 24.97 6.87 -12.18
N TYR A 325 25.25 6.51 -13.43
CA TYR A 325 24.97 5.17 -13.96
C TYR A 325 25.92 4.11 -13.40
N ALA A 326 27.21 4.42 -13.27
CA ALA A 326 28.20 3.49 -12.69
C ALA A 326 27.88 3.18 -11.21
N VAL A 327 27.52 4.18 -10.42
CA VAL A 327 27.10 3.98 -9.03
C VAL A 327 25.79 3.20 -8.95
N ALA A 328 24.82 3.50 -9.82
CA ALA A 328 23.57 2.74 -9.89
C ALA A 328 23.80 1.25 -10.15
N CYS A 329 24.79 0.90 -11.00
CA CYS A 329 25.18 -0.49 -11.25
C CYS A 329 25.63 -1.19 -9.95
N ILE A 330 26.56 -0.58 -9.20
CA ILE A 330 27.11 -1.14 -7.95
C ILE A 330 26.01 -1.30 -6.90
N VAL A 331 25.17 -0.26 -6.73
CA VAL A 331 24.07 -0.28 -5.75
C VAL A 331 23.06 -1.36 -6.09
N MET A 332 22.66 -1.46 -7.36
CA MET A 332 21.70 -2.47 -7.80
C MET A 332 22.24 -3.89 -7.58
N VAL A 333 23.49 -4.19 -7.98
CA VAL A 333 24.08 -5.52 -7.75
C VAL A 333 24.15 -5.84 -6.25
N SER A 334 24.52 -4.86 -5.42
CA SER A 334 24.60 -5.01 -3.96
C SER A 334 23.23 -5.29 -3.34
N PHE A 335 22.18 -4.57 -3.77
CA PHE A 335 20.81 -4.76 -3.30
C PHE A 335 20.21 -6.07 -3.79
N SER A 336 20.49 -6.48 -5.03
CA SER A 336 20.09 -7.79 -5.55
C SER A 336 20.73 -8.93 -4.76
N PHE A 337 22.03 -8.83 -4.47
CA PHE A 337 22.72 -9.81 -3.63
C PHE A 337 22.17 -9.85 -2.19
N ALA A 338 21.96 -8.69 -1.57
CA ALA A 338 21.34 -8.60 -0.24
C ALA A 338 19.92 -9.17 -0.23
N SER A 339 19.15 -8.93 -1.29
CA SER A 339 17.79 -9.43 -1.47
C SER A 339 17.74 -10.95 -1.59
N ASP A 340 18.65 -11.54 -2.35
CA ASP A 340 18.73 -13.00 -2.47
C ASP A 340 19.26 -13.65 -1.17
N ARG A 341 20.13 -12.98 -0.40
CA ARG A 341 20.57 -13.45 0.93
C ARG A 341 19.46 -13.39 1.98
N LEU A 342 18.70 -12.30 2.02
CA LEU A 342 17.65 -12.07 3.02
C LEU A 342 16.32 -12.72 2.65
N GLN A 343 16.17 -13.24 1.42
CA GLN A 343 14.92 -13.80 0.88
C GLN A 343 13.71 -12.85 1.04
N SER A 344 13.96 -11.55 1.23
CA SER A 344 12.96 -10.51 1.47
C SER A 344 13.14 -9.39 0.45
N ARG A 345 12.51 -9.59 -0.72
CA ARG A 345 12.69 -8.68 -1.87
C ARG A 345 11.99 -7.34 -1.67
N GLY A 346 10.77 -7.36 -1.15
CA GLY A 346 9.93 -6.17 -1.17
C GLY A 346 10.29 -5.10 -0.13
N ILE A 347 10.95 -5.44 0.98
CA ILE A 347 11.51 -4.44 1.92
C ILE A 347 12.66 -3.67 1.26
N LEU A 348 13.59 -4.38 0.63
CA LEU A 348 14.74 -3.76 -0.05
C LEU A 348 14.29 -2.94 -1.26
N MET A 349 13.25 -3.38 -1.97
CA MET A 349 12.59 -2.57 -3.00
C MET A 349 11.97 -1.29 -2.43
N GLY A 350 11.31 -1.35 -1.26
CA GLY A 350 10.77 -0.18 -0.59
C GLY A 350 11.86 0.85 -0.23
N VAL A 351 12.99 0.37 0.29
CA VAL A 351 14.16 1.22 0.61
C VAL A 351 14.75 1.83 -0.66
N ALA A 352 14.94 1.06 -1.73
CA ALA A 352 15.47 1.56 -3.00
C ALA A 352 14.55 2.63 -3.64
N SER A 353 13.23 2.40 -3.66
CA SER A 353 12.25 3.39 -4.11
C SER A 353 12.29 4.67 -3.28
N LEU A 354 12.48 4.57 -1.96
CA LEU A 354 12.59 5.73 -1.07
C LEU A 354 13.85 6.55 -1.35
N ILE A 355 14.99 5.91 -1.62
CA ILE A 355 16.23 6.59 -2.03
C ILE A 355 15.99 7.37 -3.33
N GLY A 356 15.30 6.77 -4.31
CA GLY A 356 14.92 7.45 -5.55
C GLY A 356 13.98 8.64 -5.32
N ALA A 357 12.97 8.47 -4.46
CA ALA A 357 12.02 9.52 -4.11
C ALA A 357 12.70 10.71 -3.41
N ILE A 358 13.62 10.44 -2.48
CA ILE A 358 14.45 11.46 -1.82
C ILE A 358 15.30 12.21 -2.86
N GLY A 359 15.86 11.51 -3.85
CA GLY A 359 16.60 12.15 -4.96
C GLY A 359 15.74 13.16 -5.73
N TYR A 360 14.53 12.79 -6.14
CA TYR A 360 13.62 13.73 -6.81
C TYR A 360 13.17 14.88 -5.89
N LEU A 361 12.97 14.61 -4.60
CA LEU A 361 12.65 15.63 -3.62
C LEU A 361 13.80 16.66 -3.46
N LEU A 362 15.05 16.20 -3.43
CA LEU A 362 16.22 17.09 -3.38
C LEU A 362 16.32 17.99 -4.62
N LEU A 363 16.05 17.43 -5.82
CA LEU A 363 16.00 18.22 -7.06
C LEU A 363 14.87 19.27 -7.04
N LEU A 364 13.75 18.98 -6.38
CA LEU A 364 12.61 19.89 -6.27
C LEU A 364 12.85 21.01 -5.23
N VAL A 365 13.45 20.68 -4.08
CA VAL A 365 13.59 21.57 -2.92
C VAL A 365 14.82 22.47 -3.00
N VAL A 366 15.91 22.02 -3.64
CA VAL A 366 17.20 22.73 -3.63
C VAL A 366 17.47 23.42 -4.98
N PRO A 367 17.11 24.71 -5.15
CA PRO A 367 17.21 25.38 -6.45
C PRO A 367 18.61 25.90 -6.81
N LYS A 368 19.46 26.24 -5.83
CA LYS A 368 20.71 27.00 -6.06
C LYS A 368 22.01 26.21 -5.96
N ASN A 369 22.01 25.06 -5.26
CA ASN A 369 23.25 24.31 -5.01
C ASN A 369 23.44 23.17 -6.04
N ASN A 370 24.31 23.40 -7.02
CA ASN A 370 24.58 22.44 -8.10
C ASN A 370 25.21 21.13 -7.60
N HIS A 371 25.97 21.13 -6.50
CA HIS A 371 26.55 19.91 -5.94
C HIS A 371 25.47 18.97 -5.38
N VAL A 372 24.48 19.54 -4.69
CA VAL A 372 23.35 18.76 -4.14
C VAL A 372 22.45 18.26 -5.26
N ARG A 373 22.21 19.08 -6.30
CA ARG A 373 21.44 18.67 -7.48
C ARG A 373 22.15 17.56 -8.26
N TYR A 374 23.48 17.61 -8.36
CA TYR A 374 24.26 16.53 -8.96
C TYR A 374 24.24 15.27 -8.08
N PHE A 375 24.43 15.37 -6.76
CA PHE A 375 24.28 14.22 -5.87
C PHE A 375 22.90 13.56 -5.99
N ALA A 376 21.84 14.36 -6.13
CA ALA A 376 20.49 13.86 -6.32
C ALA A 376 20.31 13.02 -7.60
N THR A 377 21.11 13.26 -8.66
CA THR A 377 21.07 12.40 -9.87
C THR A 377 21.55 10.97 -9.58
N PHE A 378 22.49 10.78 -8.63
CA PHE A 378 22.92 9.45 -8.19
C PHE A 378 21.80 8.73 -7.42
N CYS A 379 21.04 9.44 -6.59
CA CYS A 379 19.94 8.86 -5.83
C CYS A 379 18.80 8.41 -6.75
N ILE A 380 18.41 9.23 -7.74
CA ILE A 380 17.31 8.86 -8.66
C ILE A 380 17.69 7.69 -9.56
N THR A 381 18.94 7.63 -10.08
CA THR A 381 19.39 6.51 -10.92
C THR A 381 19.52 5.23 -10.09
N ALA A 382 20.21 5.28 -8.95
CA ALA A 382 20.41 4.12 -8.10
C ALA A 382 19.08 3.55 -7.59
N GLY A 383 18.16 4.38 -7.09
CA GLY A 383 16.88 3.93 -6.56
C GLY A 383 15.96 3.32 -7.62
N THR A 384 15.83 3.98 -8.78
CA THR A 384 14.90 3.55 -9.84
C THR A 384 15.36 2.25 -10.50
N TYR A 385 16.61 2.15 -10.94
CA TYR A 385 17.13 0.94 -11.60
C TYR A 385 17.15 -0.27 -10.65
N THR A 386 17.53 -0.06 -9.39
CA THR A 386 17.54 -1.13 -8.38
C THR A 386 16.16 -1.73 -8.18
N THR A 387 15.14 -0.89 -8.05
CA THR A 387 13.77 -1.37 -7.81
C THR A 387 13.19 -2.12 -9.01
N ILE A 388 13.50 -1.67 -10.24
CA ILE A 388 13.06 -2.35 -11.47
C ILE A 388 13.72 -3.72 -11.61
N GLY A 389 15.02 -3.85 -11.29
CA GLY A 389 15.69 -5.16 -11.30
C GLY A 389 15.05 -6.15 -10.31
N LEU A 390 14.76 -5.68 -9.09
CA LEU A 390 14.19 -6.51 -8.03
C LEU A 390 12.75 -6.96 -8.31
N ILE A 391 11.89 -6.10 -8.89
CA ILE A 391 10.49 -6.49 -9.19
C ILE A 391 10.40 -7.55 -10.28
N ILE A 392 11.25 -7.46 -11.31
CA ILE A 392 11.31 -8.44 -12.39
C ILE A 392 11.71 -9.81 -11.82
N ALA A 393 12.73 -9.85 -10.97
CA ALA A 393 13.15 -11.08 -10.29
C ALA A 393 12.06 -11.63 -9.37
N TRP A 394 11.34 -10.77 -8.64
CA TRP A 394 10.27 -11.16 -7.72
C TRP A 394 9.11 -11.85 -8.44
N PHE A 395 8.59 -11.26 -9.52
CA PHE A 395 7.49 -11.85 -10.28
C PHE A 395 7.94 -13.03 -11.17
N GLY A 396 9.18 -13.04 -11.64
CA GLY A 396 9.78 -14.19 -12.33
C GLY A 396 9.83 -15.46 -11.48
N HIS A 397 9.93 -15.32 -10.15
CA HIS A 397 9.95 -16.44 -9.21
C HIS A 397 8.56 -16.91 -8.77
N ASN A 398 7.60 -15.98 -8.61
CA ASN A 398 6.30 -16.28 -7.99
C ASN A 398 5.23 -16.81 -8.95
N LEU A 399 5.42 -16.69 -10.26
CA LEU A 399 4.48 -17.24 -11.25
C LEU A 399 4.83 -18.71 -11.51
N GLY A 400 4.01 -19.66 -11.04
CA GLY A 400 4.38 -21.09 -11.00
C GLY A 400 4.42 -21.84 -12.34
N SER A 401 3.55 -21.50 -13.30
CA SER A 401 3.48 -22.16 -14.61
C SER A 401 4.19 -21.35 -15.70
N GLU A 402 4.84 -22.03 -16.65
CA GLU A 402 5.50 -21.42 -17.81
C GLU A 402 4.53 -20.53 -18.63
N THR A 403 3.34 -21.03 -18.94
CA THR A 403 2.32 -20.26 -19.67
C THR A 403 1.79 -19.08 -18.83
N LYS A 404 1.68 -19.25 -17.51
CA LYS A 404 1.30 -18.17 -16.59
C LYS A 404 2.39 -17.10 -16.48
N LYS A 405 3.68 -17.46 -16.51
CA LYS A 405 4.82 -16.51 -16.61
C LYS A 405 4.79 -15.74 -17.93
N ALA A 406 4.66 -16.46 -19.05
CA ALA A 406 4.62 -15.90 -20.40
C ALA A 406 3.43 -14.97 -20.64
N THR A 407 2.40 -15.02 -19.80
CA THR A 407 1.25 -14.10 -19.85
C THR A 407 1.35 -13.02 -18.77
N GLY A 408 1.62 -13.41 -17.51
CA GLY A 408 1.63 -12.52 -16.35
C GLY A 408 2.76 -11.50 -16.35
N ILE A 409 3.96 -11.88 -16.79
CA ILE A 409 5.11 -10.96 -16.86
C ILE A 409 4.85 -9.84 -17.88
N PRO A 410 4.46 -10.14 -19.13
CA PRO A 410 4.07 -9.11 -20.09
C PRO A 410 2.92 -8.20 -19.63
N ILE A 411 1.92 -8.71 -18.90
CA ILE A 411 0.79 -7.88 -18.45
C ILE A 411 1.28 -6.75 -17.54
N PHE A 412 2.03 -7.07 -16.48
CA PHE A 412 2.48 -6.01 -15.56
C PHE A 412 3.53 -5.10 -16.23
N MET A 413 4.36 -5.66 -17.10
CA MET A 413 5.32 -4.86 -17.85
C MET A 413 4.63 -3.88 -18.81
N ALA A 414 3.59 -4.32 -19.51
CA ALA A 414 2.79 -3.48 -20.42
C ALA A 414 2.08 -2.36 -19.66
N ILE A 415 1.47 -2.67 -18.50
CA ILE A 415 0.91 -1.63 -17.60
C ILE A 415 1.99 -0.63 -17.21
N GLY A 416 3.21 -1.09 -16.89
CA GLY A 416 4.27 -0.16 -16.53
C GLY A 416 4.78 0.69 -17.69
N GLN A 417 4.78 0.19 -18.92
CA GLN A 417 5.15 0.98 -20.09
C GLN A 417 4.16 2.11 -20.38
N CYS A 418 2.90 2.02 -19.93
CA CYS A 418 2.00 3.18 -19.91
C CYS A 418 2.56 4.32 -19.04
N GLY A 419 3.33 3.98 -18.00
CA GLY A 419 4.07 4.95 -17.18
C GLY A 419 5.20 5.62 -17.95
N SER A 420 5.86 4.90 -18.85
CA SER A 420 6.90 5.46 -19.74
C SER A 420 6.34 6.52 -20.70
N ILE A 421 5.08 6.34 -21.17
CA ILE A 421 4.36 7.35 -21.97
C ILE A 421 4.21 8.63 -21.14
N LEU A 422 3.72 8.52 -19.90
CA LEU A 422 3.62 9.67 -18.99
C LEU A 422 4.99 10.31 -18.77
N GLY A 423 6.02 9.52 -18.50
CA GLY A 423 7.40 9.97 -18.27
C GLY A 423 7.98 10.79 -19.42
N SER A 424 7.60 10.47 -20.66
CA SER A 424 8.04 11.16 -21.87
C SER A 424 7.47 12.58 -22.01
N HIS A 425 6.37 12.90 -21.32
CA HIS A 425 5.73 14.21 -21.34
C HIS A 425 5.98 15.05 -20.07
N LEU A 426 6.78 14.54 -19.12
CA LEU A 426 6.96 15.18 -17.81
C LEU A 426 7.93 16.38 -17.80
N PHE A 427 8.75 16.56 -18.83
CA PHE A 427 9.81 17.57 -18.87
C PHE A 427 9.70 18.51 -20.09
N PRO A 428 8.60 19.30 -20.20
CA PRO A 428 8.41 20.22 -21.30
C PRO A 428 9.45 21.35 -21.26
N LYS A 429 9.85 21.85 -22.45
CA LYS A 429 10.82 22.95 -22.57
C LYS A 429 10.35 24.23 -21.86
N THR A 430 9.04 24.44 -21.76
CA THR A 430 8.41 25.62 -21.12
C THR A 430 8.66 25.73 -19.62
N GLU A 431 9.00 24.62 -18.94
CA GLU A 431 9.26 24.60 -17.49
C GLU A 431 10.76 24.49 -17.16
N ALA A 432 11.62 24.56 -18.18
CA ALA A 432 13.06 24.65 -17.98
C ALA A 432 13.42 25.96 -17.25
N PRO A 433 14.40 25.96 -16.32
CA PRO A 433 15.26 24.85 -15.88
C PRO A 433 14.75 24.11 -14.63
N ARG A 434 13.52 24.40 -14.15
CA ARG A 434 13.06 24.00 -12.81
C ARG A 434 12.22 22.72 -12.80
N TYR A 435 11.55 22.39 -13.91
CA TYR A 435 10.82 21.13 -14.13
C TYR A 435 9.99 20.63 -12.93
N ILE A 436 9.22 21.54 -12.31
CA ILE A 436 8.52 21.30 -11.04
C ILE A 436 7.54 20.13 -11.16
N LYS A 437 6.79 20.06 -12.26
CA LYS A 437 5.82 18.99 -12.49
C LYS A 437 6.51 17.63 -12.66
N GLY A 438 7.58 17.57 -13.46
CA GLY A 438 8.35 16.35 -13.69
C GLY A 438 8.90 15.77 -12.39
N PHE A 439 9.61 16.59 -11.60
CA PHE A 439 10.18 16.13 -10.34
C PHE A 439 9.10 15.78 -9.29
N GLY A 440 8.01 16.54 -9.21
CA GLY A 440 6.91 16.28 -8.28
C GLY A 440 6.16 14.97 -8.58
N VAL A 441 5.81 14.74 -9.85
CA VAL A 441 5.09 13.53 -10.26
C VAL A 441 5.95 12.28 -10.11
N SER A 442 7.23 12.32 -10.53
CA SER A 442 8.15 11.19 -10.35
C SER A 442 8.38 10.87 -8.86
N CYS A 443 8.50 11.90 -8.01
CA CYS A 443 8.61 11.73 -6.56
C CYS A 443 7.37 11.03 -5.97
N ALA A 444 6.16 11.52 -6.29
CA ALA A 444 4.91 10.96 -5.79
C ALA A 444 4.71 9.50 -6.23
N LEU A 445 5.04 9.18 -7.48
CA LEU A 445 4.94 7.82 -8.01
C LEU A 445 5.94 6.85 -7.37
N LEU A 446 7.16 7.29 -7.05
CA LEU A 446 8.14 6.48 -6.33
C LEU A 446 7.74 6.24 -4.86
N PHE A 447 7.15 7.24 -4.20
CA PHE A 447 6.56 7.06 -2.87
C PHE A 447 5.39 6.06 -2.89
N LEU A 448 4.50 6.19 -3.87
CA LEU A 448 3.41 5.23 -4.06
C LEU A 448 3.94 3.81 -4.30
N ALA A 449 4.96 3.67 -5.15
CA ALA A 449 5.63 2.39 -5.39
C ALA A 449 6.22 1.81 -4.11
N ALA A 450 6.88 2.61 -3.26
CA ALA A 450 7.42 2.16 -1.98
C ALA A 450 6.33 1.62 -1.05
N ILE A 451 5.20 2.33 -0.94
CA ILE A 451 4.04 1.89 -0.14
C ILE A 451 3.47 0.57 -0.67
N CYS A 452 3.25 0.47 -1.98
CA CYS A 452 2.74 -0.75 -2.61
C CYS A 452 3.70 -1.94 -2.45
N CYS A 453 5.02 -1.73 -2.48
CA CYS A 453 6.03 -2.77 -2.22
C CYS A 453 5.94 -3.31 -0.79
N VAL A 454 5.78 -2.43 0.21
CA VAL A 454 5.61 -2.84 1.61
C VAL A 454 4.32 -3.64 1.77
N ILE A 455 3.22 -3.16 1.17
CA ILE A 455 1.93 -3.87 1.16
C ILE A 455 2.09 -5.27 0.55
N LEU A 456 2.64 -5.40 -0.66
CA LEU A 456 2.86 -6.71 -1.30
C LEU A 456 3.77 -7.64 -0.49
N SER A 457 4.78 -7.09 0.20
CA SER A 457 5.67 -7.88 1.06
C SER A 457 4.91 -8.51 2.21
N VAL A 458 4.04 -7.72 2.87
CA VAL A 458 3.18 -8.20 3.94
C VAL A 458 2.18 -9.25 3.40
N PHE A 459 1.65 -9.05 2.20
CA PHE A 459 0.75 -10.01 1.57
C PHE A 459 1.43 -11.32 1.10
N ALA A 460 2.71 -11.28 0.74
CA ALA A 460 3.47 -12.45 0.28
C ALA A 460 3.97 -13.33 1.44
N ILE A 461 4.17 -12.76 2.63
CA ILE A 461 4.57 -13.49 3.86
C ILE A 461 3.39 -14.27 4.45
N MET A 462 2.15 -13.96 4.05
CA MET A 462 0.99 -14.79 4.40
C MET A 462 1.02 -16.12 3.64
N PRO A 463 0.90 -17.27 4.33
CA PRO A 463 0.69 -18.54 3.66
C PRO A 463 -0.57 -18.48 2.80
N SER A 464 -0.45 -18.80 1.50
CA SER A 464 -1.61 -18.97 0.64
C SER A 464 -2.39 -20.19 1.12
N VAL A 465 -3.59 -19.94 1.64
CA VAL A 465 -4.60 -20.98 1.92
C VAL A 465 -4.85 -21.74 0.61
N PRO A 466 -4.64 -23.07 0.57
CA PRO A 466 -5.12 -23.87 -0.55
C PRO A 466 -6.62 -23.62 -0.68
N SER A 467 -7.07 -23.21 -1.86
CA SER A 467 -8.50 -23.15 -2.17
C SER A 467 -9.08 -24.55 -1.96
N LEU A 468 -9.87 -24.73 -0.91
CA LEU A 468 -10.66 -25.93 -0.66
C LEU A 468 -11.82 -25.96 -1.67
N THR A 469 -11.47 -26.31 -2.90
CA THR A 469 -12.43 -26.76 -3.91
C THR A 469 -11.76 -27.90 -4.66
N LYS A 470 -12.16 -29.14 -4.34
CA LYS A 470 -12.06 -30.26 -5.28
C LYS A 470 -13.30 -30.25 -6.17
N GLU A 471 -13.12 -30.70 -7.40
CA GLU A 471 -14.12 -30.74 -8.48
C GLU A 471 -15.20 -31.83 -8.32
N ASP A 472 -15.13 -32.69 -7.31
CA ASP A 472 -16.17 -33.69 -7.03
C ASP A 472 -16.94 -33.35 -5.76
N GLY A 473 -18.27 -33.23 -5.86
CA GLY A 473 -19.21 -32.82 -4.82
C GLY A 473 -19.36 -33.74 -3.60
N SER A 474 -18.27 -34.33 -3.11
CA SER A 474 -18.21 -35.04 -1.83
C SER A 474 -17.75 -34.10 -0.71
N LYS A 475 -18.48 -34.12 0.42
CA LYS A 475 -18.07 -33.41 1.64
C LYS A 475 -16.74 -34.00 2.12
N ILE A 476 -15.77 -33.13 2.40
CA ILE A 476 -14.58 -33.51 3.15
C ILE A 476 -15.06 -33.83 4.58
N GLU A 477 -14.92 -35.08 5.00
CA GLU A 477 -14.94 -35.42 6.42
C GLU A 477 -13.88 -34.57 7.11
N GLU A 478 -14.32 -33.80 8.12
CA GLU A 478 -13.45 -32.99 8.94
C GLU A 478 -12.29 -33.85 9.44
N VAL A 479 -11.06 -33.44 9.10
CA VAL A 479 -9.88 -33.90 9.81
C VAL A 479 -10.03 -33.39 11.24
N SER A 480 -10.48 -34.27 12.12
CA SER A 480 -10.49 -34.09 13.56
C SER A 480 -9.06 -33.80 14.00
N TYR A 481 -8.81 -32.56 14.41
CA TYR A 481 -7.60 -32.24 15.14
C TYR A 481 -7.70 -32.92 16.50
N VAL A 482 -6.98 -34.05 16.64
CA VAL A 482 -6.44 -34.61 17.88
C VAL A 482 -7.37 -34.47 19.09
N GLU A 483 -8.25 -35.45 19.24
CA GLU A 483 -8.93 -35.79 20.49
C GLU A 483 -8.02 -36.53 21.49
N ASP A 484 -6.69 -36.52 21.31
CA ASP A 484 -5.73 -37.09 22.26
C ASP A 484 -5.16 -36.04 23.24
N ALA A 485 -6.05 -35.26 23.84
CA ALA A 485 -5.81 -34.71 25.17
C ALA A 485 -6.77 -35.43 26.11
N SER A 486 -6.35 -36.60 26.58
CA SER A 486 -6.84 -37.35 27.75
C SER A 486 -8.21 -36.96 28.28
N GLN A 487 -9.10 -37.96 28.38
CA GLN A 487 -10.18 -38.06 29.37
C GLN A 487 -9.64 -37.96 30.82
N ASN A 488 -8.99 -36.86 31.16
CA ASN A 488 -8.78 -36.41 32.52
C ASN A 488 -9.92 -35.45 32.81
N GLN A 489 -10.87 -35.93 33.62
CA GLN A 489 -11.81 -35.15 34.41
C GLN A 489 -11.94 -33.68 33.97
N LEU A 490 -13.01 -33.35 33.26
CA LEU A 490 -13.48 -31.96 33.10
C LEU A 490 -13.37 -31.27 34.46
N PRO A 491 -12.41 -30.34 34.67
CA PRO A 491 -12.44 -29.54 35.87
C PRO A 491 -13.72 -28.73 35.80
N GLU A 492 -14.42 -28.65 36.93
CA GLU A 492 -15.65 -27.90 37.13
C GLU A 492 -15.68 -26.61 36.29
N THR A 493 -16.83 -26.33 35.70
CA THR A 493 -17.16 -25.05 35.05
C THR A 493 -16.56 -23.90 35.86
N PHE A 494 -15.47 -23.29 35.35
CA PHE A 494 -14.76 -22.19 36.01
C PHE A 494 -15.57 -20.89 35.92
N GLU A 495 -16.75 -20.85 36.55
CA GLU A 495 -17.49 -19.63 36.80
C GLU A 495 -16.79 -18.88 37.96
N ASN A 496 -16.16 -17.74 37.65
CA ASN A 496 -15.70 -16.73 38.62
C ASN A 496 -14.54 -17.10 39.58
N THR A 497 -13.42 -17.62 39.06
CA THR A 497 -12.20 -17.83 39.86
C THR A 497 -11.52 -16.49 40.17
N GLU A 498 -11.04 -16.27 41.41
CA GLU A 498 -10.17 -15.14 41.78
C GLU A 498 -8.95 -14.99 40.84
N GLU A 499 -8.52 -16.09 40.22
CA GLU A 499 -7.48 -16.13 39.19
C GLU A 499 -7.84 -15.35 37.92
N GLU A 500 -9.10 -15.40 37.46
CA GLU A 500 -9.56 -14.65 36.29
C GLU A 500 -9.53 -13.14 36.56
N LYS A 501 -9.98 -12.72 37.75
CA LYS A 501 -9.88 -11.31 38.17
C LYS A 501 -8.43 -10.83 38.28
N LYS A 502 -7.52 -11.67 38.79
CA LYS A 502 -6.07 -11.37 38.83
C LYS A 502 -5.49 -11.23 37.42
N LEU A 503 -5.85 -12.12 36.50
CA LEU A 503 -5.44 -12.04 35.10
C LEU A 503 -5.93 -10.74 34.44
N VAL A 504 -7.22 -10.41 34.60
CA VAL A 504 -7.80 -9.17 34.05
C VAL A 504 -7.10 -7.93 34.61
N ARG A 505 -6.84 -7.87 35.93
CA ARG A 505 -6.07 -6.77 36.54
C ARG A 505 -4.65 -6.68 35.99
N LYS A 506 -3.98 -7.82 35.77
CA LYS A 506 -2.63 -7.89 35.19
C LYS A 506 -2.60 -7.40 33.74
N LEU A 507 -3.65 -7.69 32.96
CA LEU A 507 -3.83 -7.18 31.60
C LEU A 507 -4.12 -5.67 31.61
N ASP A 508 -5.02 -5.22 32.48
CA ASP A 508 -5.37 -3.80 32.64
C ASP A 508 -4.14 -2.96 32.99
N GLN A 509 -3.32 -3.39 33.94
CA GLN A 509 -2.11 -2.67 34.37
C GLN A 509 -1.09 -2.42 33.25
N ARG A 510 -1.06 -3.27 32.22
CA ARG A 510 -0.05 -3.19 31.15
C ARG A 510 -0.60 -2.61 29.86
N ILE A 511 -1.77 -3.07 29.43
CA ILE A 511 -2.39 -2.65 28.16
C ILE A 511 -2.99 -1.25 28.31
N PHE A 512 -3.72 -1.00 29.41
CA PHE A 512 -4.54 0.19 29.53
C PHE A 512 -3.71 1.50 29.58
N PRO A 513 -2.63 1.63 30.40
CA PRO A 513 -1.85 2.86 30.45
C PRO A 513 -1.22 3.24 29.10
N ILE A 514 -0.62 2.26 28.39
CA ILE A 514 0.05 2.51 27.11
C ILE A 514 -0.96 2.97 26.06
N THR A 515 -2.08 2.26 25.94
CA THR A 515 -3.10 2.56 24.93
C THR A 515 -3.83 3.88 25.19
N CYS A 516 -4.07 4.21 26.47
CA CYS A 516 -4.59 5.51 26.89
C CYS A 516 -3.61 6.66 26.60
N LEU A 517 -2.32 6.49 26.91
CA LEU A 517 -1.30 7.51 26.61
C LEU A 517 -1.14 7.73 25.10
N LEU A 518 -1.15 6.65 24.30
CA LEU A 518 -1.11 6.77 22.84
C LEU A 518 -2.30 7.58 22.31
N TYR A 519 -3.49 7.33 22.84
CA TYR A 519 -4.69 8.04 22.42
C TYR A 519 -4.76 9.48 22.95
N PHE A 520 -4.23 9.73 24.15
CA PHE A 520 -4.05 11.06 24.71
C PHE A 520 -3.23 11.94 23.77
N PHE A 521 -2.05 11.47 23.35
CA PHE A 521 -1.24 12.24 22.42
C PHE A 521 -1.88 12.33 21.02
N ALA A 522 -2.55 11.27 20.54
CA ALA A 522 -3.23 11.31 19.24
C ALA A 522 -4.32 12.38 19.21
N SER A 523 -5.08 12.49 20.30
CA SER A 523 -6.11 13.51 20.42
C SER A 523 -5.53 14.91 20.62
N LEU A 524 -4.39 15.05 21.29
CA LEU A 524 -3.66 16.31 21.41
C LEU A 524 -3.28 16.86 20.03
N ASP A 525 -2.67 16.02 19.17
CA ASP A 525 -2.25 16.42 17.83
C ASP A 525 -3.42 16.85 16.91
N ARG A 526 -4.59 16.21 17.07
CA ARG A 526 -5.82 16.67 16.39
C ARG A 526 -6.24 18.08 16.82
N SER A 527 -6.09 18.41 18.10
CA SER A 527 -6.43 19.74 18.63
C SER A 527 -5.39 20.82 18.28
N ASN A 528 -4.15 20.42 18.00
CA ASN A 528 -3.04 21.36 17.75
C ASN A 528 -3.27 22.30 16.57
N ILE A 529 -3.97 21.86 15.54
CA ILE A 529 -4.26 22.73 14.39
C ILE A 529 -5.14 23.92 14.80
N GLY A 530 -6.11 23.71 15.70
CA GLY A 530 -6.99 24.75 16.23
C GLY A 530 -6.23 25.73 17.12
N ASN A 531 -5.33 25.23 17.97
CA ASN A 531 -4.48 26.07 18.81
C ASN A 531 -3.45 26.87 18.00
N ALA A 532 -2.81 26.23 17.02
CA ALA A 532 -1.84 26.84 16.11
C ALA A 532 -2.47 27.98 15.28
N ARG A 533 -3.77 27.89 14.95
CA ARG A 533 -4.52 28.96 14.27
C ARG A 533 -4.48 30.27 15.06
N LEU A 534 -4.60 30.22 16.38
CA LEU A 534 -4.54 31.39 17.27
C LEU A 534 -3.10 31.85 17.57
N GLN A 535 -2.09 31.05 17.23
CA GLN A 535 -0.67 31.33 17.46
C GLN A 535 0.06 31.80 16.18
N GLY A 536 -0.66 32.28 15.16
CA GLY A 536 -0.07 32.93 13.98
C GLY A 536 0.27 32.03 12.80
N LEU A 537 -0.13 30.74 12.80
CA LEU A 537 0.13 29.82 11.67
C LEU A 537 -0.36 30.37 10.31
N PRO A 538 -1.57 30.95 10.18
CA PRO A 538 -2.04 31.49 8.90
C PRO A 538 -1.21 32.65 8.37
N GLU A 539 -0.62 33.45 9.27
CA GLU A 539 0.19 34.62 8.91
C GLU A 539 1.60 34.19 8.49
N ASP A 540 2.24 33.28 9.25
CA ASP A 540 3.61 32.80 9.00
C ASP A 540 3.71 31.93 7.74
N ALA A 541 2.86 30.88 7.62
CA ALA A 541 3.04 29.84 6.61
C ALA A 541 2.07 29.91 5.42
N LEU A 542 0.96 30.65 5.54
CA LEU A 542 -0.09 30.73 4.51
C LEU A 542 -0.21 32.09 3.82
N GLY A 543 0.66 33.04 4.18
CA GLY A 543 0.69 34.38 3.60
C GLY A 543 -0.53 35.23 3.96
N GLY A 544 -1.14 34.99 5.13
CA GLY A 544 -2.26 35.79 5.65
C GLY A 544 -3.59 35.59 4.92
N ASP A 545 -3.88 34.39 4.40
CA ASP A 545 -5.09 34.10 3.61
C ASP A 545 -6.38 34.74 4.22
N PRO A 546 -6.97 35.76 3.56
CA PRO A 546 -8.11 36.50 4.09
C PRO A 546 -9.40 35.67 4.08
N THR A 547 -9.49 34.65 3.22
CA THR A 547 -10.68 33.79 3.11
C THR A 547 -10.69 32.65 4.13
N GLY A 548 -9.51 32.22 4.60
CA GLY A 548 -9.34 31.07 5.49
C GLY A 548 -9.41 29.71 4.81
N VAL A 549 -9.66 29.66 3.50
CA VAL A 549 -9.88 28.43 2.74
C VAL A 549 -8.63 27.54 2.73
N LYS A 550 -7.43 28.10 2.64
CA LYS A 550 -6.19 27.31 2.69
C LYS A 550 -6.02 26.60 4.03
N PHE A 551 -6.41 27.23 5.12
CA PHE A 551 -6.34 26.61 6.44
C PHE A 551 -7.33 25.45 6.54
N ASP A 552 -8.55 25.63 6.06
CA ASP A 552 -9.59 24.61 6.10
C ASP A 552 -9.16 23.37 5.29
N TRP A 553 -8.51 23.56 4.13
CA TRP A 553 -7.94 22.44 3.35
C TRP A 553 -6.81 21.71 4.07
N ILE A 554 -5.94 22.42 4.81
CA ILE A 554 -4.89 21.80 5.65
C ILE A 554 -5.53 20.96 6.76
N SER A 555 -6.60 21.46 7.38
CA SER A 555 -7.37 20.72 8.38
C SER A 555 -7.98 19.45 7.77
N SER A 556 -8.60 19.57 6.60
CA SER A 556 -9.29 18.46 5.92
C SER A 556 -8.36 17.40 5.33
N ALA A 557 -7.13 17.78 4.94
CA ALA A 557 -6.14 16.91 4.29
C ALA A 557 -5.90 15.58 5.01
N PHE A 558 -5.79 15.67 6.34
CA PHE A 558 -5.58 14.53 7.23
C PHE A 558 -6.65 13.44 7.05
N PHE A 559 -7.92 13.85 6.95
CA PHE A 559 -9.05 12.92 6.90
C PHE A 559 -9.10 12.12 5.59
N PHE A 560 -8.65 12.68 4.47
CA PHE A 560 -8.62 11.95 3.20
C PHE A 560 -7.66 10.75 3.25
N SER A 561 -6.44 10.96 3.72
CA SER A 561 -5.48 9.87 3.97
C SER A 561 -5.97 8.92 5.05
N TYR A 562 -6.62 9.44 6.09
CA TYR A 562 -7.14 8.62 7.17
C TYR A 562 -8.20 7.64 6.63
N ILE A 563 -9.20 8.13 5.89
CA ILE A 563 -10.29 7.33 5.31
C ILE A 563 -9.76 6.23 4.40
N THR A 564 -8.81 6.53 3.53
CA THR A 564 -8.30 5.56 2.54
C THR A 564 -7.42 4.48 3.17
N CYS A 565 -6.60 4.85 4.17
CA CYS A 565 -5.69 3.92 4.84
C CYS A 565 -6.34 3.11 5.97
N GLN A 566 -7.51 3.52 6.48
CA GLN A 566 -8.14 2.90 7.63
C GLN A 566 -8.51 1.42 7.43
N LEU A 567 -9.16 1.10 6.30
CA LEU A 567 -9.59 -0.27 5.99
C LEU A 567 -8.42 -1.19 5.61
N PRO A 568 -7.46 -0.80 4.75
CA PRO A 568 -6.26 -1.59 4.53
C PRO A 568 -5.47 -1.81 5.83
N GLY A 569 -5.32 -0.76 6.65
CA GLY A 569 -4.62 -0.82 7.92
C GLY A 569 -5.23 -1.81 8.90
N SER A 570 -6.56 -1.80 9.07
CA SER A 570 -7.23 -2.73 9.98
C SER A 570 -7.15 -4.19 9.53
N LEU A 571 -7.12 -4.44 8.22
CA LEU A 571 -6.91 -5.78 7.68
C LEU A 571 -5.46 -6.22 7.87
N MET A 572 -4.49 -5.31 7.71
CA MET A 572 -3.06 -5.56 7.97
C MET A 572 -2.78 -5.92 9.44
N PHE A 573 -3.56 -5.40 10.38
CA PHE A 573 -3.45 -5.76 11.80
C PHE A 573 -3.68 -7.25 12.08
N LYS A 574 -4.46 -7.96 11.24
CA LYS A 574 -4.58 -9.42 11.38
C LYS A 574 -3.30 -10.17 11.01
N LEU A 575 -2.42 -9.53 10.25
CA LEU A 575 -1.27 -10.14 9.58
C LEU A 575 0.05 -9.80 10.27
N ILE A 576 0.13 -8.60 10.81
CA ILE A 576 1.30 -8.08 11.50
C ILE A 576 1.05 -8.22 13.01
N PRO A 577 2.05 -8.63 13.81
CA PRO A 577 1.91 -8.66 15.26
C PRO A 577 1.44 -7.31 15.82
N PRO A 578 0.41 -7.30 16.70
CA PRO A 578 -0.19 -6.06 17.20
C PRO A 578 0.81 -5.03 17.74
N ARG A 579 1.84 -5.48 18.48
CA ARG A 579 2.85 -4.58 19.05
C ARG A 579 3.63 -3.81 18.00
N VAL A 580 3.97 -4.47 16.89
CA VAL A 580 4.74 -3.89 15.80
C VAL A 580 3.87 -2.91 15.03
N HIS A 581 2.62 -3.28 14.77
CA HIS A 581 1.68 -2.46 14.04
C HIS A 581 1.40 -1.13 14.75
N ILE A 582 1.08 -1.17 16.05
CA ILE A 582 0.78 0.01 16.86
C ILE A 582 2.05 0.87 17.06
N ALA A 583 3.22 0.25 17.22
CA ALA A 583 4.49 0.98 17.32
C ALA A 583 4.86 1.74 16.04
N ILE A 584 4.73 1.12 14.87
CA ILE A 584 4.99 1.78 13.57
C ILE A 584 4.04 2.97 13.39
N ALA A 585 2.76 2.79 13.72
CA ALA A 585 1.76 3.86 13.67
C ALA A 585 2.19 5.04 14.55
N ALA A 586 2.54 4.80 15.82
CA ALA A 586 2.92 5.83 16.76
C ALA A 586 4.21 6.57 16.37
N ILE A 587 5.25 5.85 15.95
CA ILE A 587 6.53 6.43 15.52
C ILE A 587 6.34 7.26 14.25
N GLY A 588 5.68 6.71 13.23
CA GLY A 588 5.48 7.39 11.95
C GLY A 588 4.62 8.65 12.09
N TRP A 589 3.57 8.58 12.90
CA TRP A 589 2.73 9.73 13.21
C TRP A 589 3.49 10.80 14.02
N GLY A 590 4.20 10.43 15.08
CA GLY A 590 4.99 11.38 15.89
C GLY A 590 6.08 12.10 15.10
N ILE A 591 6.80 11.38 14.23
CA ILE A 591 7.80 11.97 13.33
C ILE A 591 7.11 12.95 12.37
N SER A 592 5.98 12.56 11.78
CA SER A 592 5.25 13.41 10.83
C SER A 592 4.68 14.67 11.48
N SER A 593 4.17 14.56 12.71
CA SER A 593 3.71 15.71 13.51
C SER A 593 4.87 16.66 13.84
N THR A 594 6.02 16.13 14.28
CA THR A 594 7.22 16.93 14.56
C THR A 594 7.72 17.65 13.30
N LEU A 595 7.71 16.99 12.15
CA LEU A 595 8.12 17.58 10.86
C LEU A 595 7.21 18.74 10.41
N MET A 596 5.98 18.81 10.90
CA MET A 596 5.06 19.91 10.58
C MET A 596 5.62 21.28 11.03
N ALA A 597 6.44 21.31 12.09
CA ALA A 597 7.13 22.52 12.55
C ALA A 597 8.13 23.11 11.51
N THR A 598 8.58 22.28 10.55
CA THR A 598 9.47 22.71 9.47
C THR A 598 8.73 23.24 8.24
N GLY A 599 7.40 23.19 8.24
CA GLY A 599 6.58 23.65 7.12
C GLY A 599 6.69 25.16 6.87
N PHE A 600 7.11 25.55 5.68
CA PHE A 600 7.27 26.95 5.25
C PHE A 600 6.28 27.38 4.17
N ASN A 601 5.48 26.45 3.65
CA ASN A 601 4.48 26.74 2.62
C ASN A 601 3.27 25.79 2.74
N PHE A 602 2.18 26.17 2.07
CA PHE A 602 0.95 25.37 2.02
C PHE A 602 1.20 23.91 1.64
N ALA A 603 2.03 23.65 0.62
CA ALA A 603 2.32 22.29 0.15
C ALA A 603 3.00 21.42 1.22
N SER A 604 3.97 21.96 1.95
CA SER A 604 4.70 21.25 3.01
C SER A 604 3.79 20.88 4.18
N LEU A 605 2.89 21.79 4.59
CA LEU A 605 1.89 21.52 5.62
C LEU A 605 0.87 20.48 5.15
N MET A 606 0.44 20.55 3.89
CA MET A 606 -0.43 19.54 3.28
C MET A 606 0.22 18.15 3.27
N THR A 607 1.48 18.04 2.84
CA THR A 607 2.21 16.77 2.82
C THR A 607 2.37 16.18 4.22
N ALA A 608 2.74 17.01 5.21
CA ALA A 608 2.84 16.57 6.60
C ALA A 608 1.47 16.06 7.13
N ARG A 609 0.38 16.76 6.81
CA ARG A 609 -0.98 16.35 7.20
C ARG A 609 -1.42 15.02 6.60
N VAL A 610 -1.10 14.80 5.32
CA VAL A 610 -1.35 13.52 4.64
C VAL A 610 -0.54 12.41 5.30
N ALA A 611 0.73 12.65 5.61
CA ALA A 611 1.59 11.66 6.29
C ALA A 611 1.06 11.29 7.70
N ILE A 612 0.66 12.28 8.49
CA ILE A 612 0.00 12.08 9.80
C ILE A 612 -1.25 11.21 9.62
N GLY A 613 -2.10 11.52 8.63
CA GLY A 613 -3.32 10.75 8.37
C GLY A 613 -3.08 9.29 7.98
N VAL A 614 -2.03 9.00 7.21
CA VAL A 614 -1.66 7.62 6.85
C VAL A 614 -1.27 6.81 8.10
N PHE A 615 -0.44 7.38 8.98
CA PHE A 615 0.03 6.66 10.17
C PHE A 615 -1.03 6.59 11.27
N GLU A 616 -1.82 7.64 11.48
CA GLU A 616 -2.85 7.65 12.52
C GLU A 616 -4.06 6.76 12.18
N ALA A 617 -4.33 6.53 10.89
CA ALA A 617 -5.33 5.56 10.43
C ALA A 617 -5.08 4.15 10.98
N LEU A 618 -3.82 3.84 11.29
CA LEU A 618 -3.38 2.56 11.83
C LEU A 618 -3.60 2.43 13.35
N LEU A 619 -4.12 3.46 14.03
CA LEU A 619 -4.34 3.46 15.48
C LEU A 619 -5.83 3.26 15.83
N GLY A 620 -6.72 4.08 15.29
CA GLY A 620 -8.12 4.22 15.74
C GLY A 620 -8.93 2.90 15.79
N PRO A 621 -9.33 2.31 14.65
CA PRO A 621 -10.13 1.09 14.61
C PRO A 621 -9.38 -0.14 15.14
N ILE A 622 -8.05 -0.08 15.07
CA ILE A 622 -7.15 -1.15 15.48
C ILE A 622 -7.08 -1.24 17.00
N MET A 623 -7.14 -0.12 17.71
CA MET A 623 -7.16 -0.15 19.17
C MET A 623 -8.42 -0.82 19.69
N THR A 624 -9.58 -0.55 19.05
CA THR A 624 -10.84 -1.23 19.35
C THR A 624 -10.75 -2.74 19.12
N LEU A 625 -10.14 -3.14 17.99
CA LEU A 625 -9.93 -4.54 17.65
C LEU A 625 -8.94 -5.22 18.61
N TYR A 626 -7.84 -4.56 18.93
CA TYR A 626 -6.80 -5.03 19.86
C TYR A 626 -7.37 -5.27 21.25
N MET A 627 -8.14 -4.34 21.81
CA MET A 627 -8.80 -4.52 23.10
C MET A 627 -9.77 -5.72 23.07
N SER A 628 -10.44 -5.95 21.94
CA SER A 628 -11.35 -7.09 21.80
C SER A 628 -10.66 -8.47 21.79
N LEU A 629 -9.31 -8.52 21.69
CA LEU A 629 -8.52 -9.76 21.79
C LEU A 629 -8.25 -10.20 23.24
N PHE A 630 -8.46 -9.32 24.23
CA PHE A 630 -8.13 -9.61 25.63
C PHE A 630 -9.32 -9.48 26.58
N TYR A 631 -10.34 -8.70 26.20
CA TYR A 631 -11.50 -8.43 27.04
C TYR A 631 -12.77 -9.04 26.46
N THR A 632 -13.61 -9.62 27.32
CA THR A 632 -14.92 -10.16 26.95
C THR A 632 -15.89 -9.03 26.57
N ARG A 633 -17.01 -9.39 25.92
CA ARG A 633 -18.02 -8.41 25.47
C ARG A 633 -18.51 -7.55 26.64
N GLU A 634 -18.87 -8.13 27.77
CA GLU A 634 -19.40 -7.39 28.93
C GLU A 634 -18.39 -6.37 29.49
N GLU A 635 -17.10 -6.67 29.38
CA GLU A 635 -16.00 -5.89 29.94
C GLU A 635 -15.41 -4.84 28.99
N LEU A 636 -15.59 -5.04 27.69
CA LEU A 636 -14.98 -4.24 26.64
C LEU A 636 -15.60 -2.83 26.57
N GLY A 637 -16.89 -2.69 26.92
CA GLY A 637 -17.62 -1.41 26.84
C GLY A 637 -16.96 -0.30 27.67
N LEU A 638 -16.92 -0.49 28.99
CA LEU A 638 -16.34 0.43 29.95
C LEU A 638 -14.89 0.78 29.60
N ARG A 639 -14.08 -0.20 29.17
CA ARG A 639 -12.68 0.01 28.80
C ARG A 639 -12.52 0.82 27.54
N LEU A 640 -13.33 0.57 26.50
CA LEU A 640 -13.30 1.36 25.27
C LEU A 640 -13.72 2.81 25.52
N THR A 641 -14.76 3.04 26.32
CA THR A 641 -15.17 4.42 26.65
C THR A 641 -14.14 5.11 27.55
N SER A 642 -13.56 4.39 28.50
CA SER A 642 -12.50 4.93 29.37
C SER A 642 -11.22 5.23 28.58
N TRP A 643 -10.87 4.39 27.60
CA TRP A 643 -9.80 4.66 26.64
C TRP A 643 -10.09 5.92 25.82
N PHE A 644 -11.29 6.03 25.26
CA PHE A 644 -11.71 7.20 24.49
C PHE A 644 -11.77 8.47 25.36
N SER A 645 -11.95 8.33 26.68
CA SER A 645 -11.95 9.45 27.61
C SER A 645 -10.64 10.22 27.70
N PHE A 646 -9.54 9.60 27.32
CA PHE A 646 -8.27 10.32 27.20
C PHE A 646 -8.30 11.37 26.08
N ALA A 647 -9.28 11.36 25.16
CA ALA A 647 -9.48 12.48 24.23
C ALA A 647 -10.02 13.74 24.91
N THR A 648 -10.91 13.63 25.91
CA THR A 648 -11.36 14.81 26.67
C THR A 648 -10.26 15.31 27.59
N VAL A 649 -9.48 14.40 28.19
CA VAL A 649 -8.28 14.76 28.95
C VAL A 649 -7.27 15.49 28.05
N ALA A 650 -7.02 14.97 26.85
CA ALA A 650 -6.17 15.64 25.86
C ALA A 650 -6.69 17.02 25.48
N GLY A 651 -8.00 17.18 25.26
CA GLY A 651 -8.59 18.50 24.99
C GLY A 651 -8.33 19.52 26.11
N ALA A 652 -8.44 19.09 27.38
CA ALA A 652 -8.12 19.92 28.55
C ALA A 652 -6.61 20.28 28.61
N PHE A 653 -5.73 19.29 28.44
CA PHE A 653 -4.28 19.53 28.47
C PHE A 653 -3.78 20.33 27.27
N GLY A 654 -4.37 20.17 26.09
CA GLY A 654 -4.01 20.90 24.88
C GLY A 654 -4.24 22.40 25.03
N GLY A 655 -5.34 22.80 25.68
CA GLY A 655 -5.58 24.21 26.04
C GLY A 655 -4.53 24.77 27.01
N LEU A 656 -4.12 23.99 28.01
CA LEU A 656 -3.09 24.37 28.99
C LEU A 656 -1.70 24.47 28.37
N ILE A 657 -1.31 23.49 27.54
CA ILE A 657 -0.03 23.48 26.83
C ILE A 657 0.03 24.66 25.86
N ALA A 658 -1.04 24.90 25.09
CA ALA A 658 -1.11 26.04 24.18
C ALA A 658 -0.98 27.40 24.91
N PHE A 659 -1.61 27.54 26.08
CA PHE A 659 -1.48 28.72 26.93
C PHE A 659 -0.02 28.90 27.42
N GLY A 660 0.63 27.82 27.87
CA GLY A 660 2.03 27.85 28.31
C GLY A 660 2.99 28.23 27.17
N VAL A 661 2.81 27.64 25.99
CA VAL A 661 3.64 27.90 24.80
C VAL A 661 3.50 29.36 24.32
N GLN A 662 2.34 30.00 24.48
CA GLN A 662 2.16 31.40 24.13
C GLN A 662 3.04 32.37 24.95
N HIS A 663 3.46 31.99 26.16
CA HIS A 663 4.30 32.82 27.04
C HIS A 663 5.80 32.59 26.83
N ILE A 664 6.19 31.71 25.91
CA ILE A 664 7.59 31.45 25.60
C ILE A 664 8.10 32.52 24.63
N HIS A 665 9.09 33.31 25.06
CA HIS A 665 9.78 34.27 24.19
C HIS A 665 10.98 33.58 23.51
N SER A 666 10.82 33.17 22.25
CA SER A 666 11.89 32.57 21.45
C SER A 666 11.97 33.19 20.06
N SER A 667 13.07 32.93 19.33
CA SER A 667 13.23 33.36 17.93
C SER A 667 12.37 32.55 16.95
N VAL A 668 11.69 31.49 17.41
CA VAL A 668 10.85 30.60 16.61
C VAL A 668 9.37 30.89 16.91
N HIS A 669 8.53 30.92 15.88
CA HIS A 669 7.09 31.11 16.05
C HIS A 669 6.48 30.05 16.98
N ASN A 670 5.63 30.50 17.92
CA ASN A 670 5.04 29.67 18.98
C ASN A 670 4.32 28.42 18.47
N TRP A 671 3.64 28.50 17.32
CA TRP A 671 2.95 27.36 16.72
C TRP A 671 3.91 26.22 16.32
N ARG A 672 5.17 26.51 15.98
CA ARG A 672 6.17 25.49 15.63
C ARG A 672 6.66 24.75 16.86
N LEU A 673 6.84 25.47 17.97
CA LEU A 673 7.20 24.86 19.27
C LEU A 673 6.09 23.93 19.75
N LEU A 674 4.82 24.30 19.55
CA LEU A 674 3.67 23.44 19.88
C LEU A 674 3.77 22.07 19.20
N PHE A 675 4.03 22.01 17.88
CA PHE A 675 4.17 20.74 17.16
C PHE A 675 5.39 19.91 17.58
N ILE A 676 6.49 20.54 17.99
CA ILE A 676 7.68 19.83 18.48
C ILE A 676 7.42 19.22 19.86
N ILE A 677 6.88 20.01 20.78
CA ILE A 677 6.61 19.58 22.16
C ILE A 677 5.64 18.41 22.19
N GLU A 678 4.65 18.41 21.30
CA GLU A 678 3.62 17.38 21.27
C GLU A 678 3.93 16.20 20.33
N GLY A 679 4.75 16.41 19.29
CA GLY A 679 5.11 15.38 18.30
C GLY A 679 6.23 14.42 18.74
N VAL A 680 7.17 14.87 19.59
CA VAL A 680 8.31 14.05 20.05
C VAL A 680 7.91 12.94 21.04
N PRO A 681 7.08 13.20 22.08
CA PRO A 681 6.70 12.15 23.04
C PRO A 681 6.03 10.92 22.41
N PRO A 682 5.14 11.04 21.40
CA PRO A 682 4.63 9.90 20.64
C PRO A 682 5.70 8.98 20.04
N VAL A 683 6.82 9.52 19.56
CA VAL A 683 7.91 8.73 18.99
C VAL A 683 8.53 7.83 20.06
N LEU A 684 8.80 8.40 21.24
CA LEU A 684 9.32 7.65 22.39
C LEU A 684 8.31 6.61 22.85
N LEU A 685 7.03 6.97 22.93
CA LEU A 685 5.96 6.08 23.34
C LEU A 685 5.75 4.93 22.32
N GLY A 686 5.97 5.18 21.03
CA GLY A 686 5.96 4.14 20.00
C GLY A 686 7.08 3.12 20.18
N VAL A 687 8.29 3.56 20.56
CA VAL A 687 9.40 2.66 20.93
C VAL A 687 9.05 1.83 22.17
N VAL A 688 8.48 2.47 23.21
CA VAL A 688 8.00 1.77 24.40
C VAL A 688 6.92 0.74 24.04
N THR A 689 6.00 1.10 23.15
CA THR A 689 4.93 0.19 22.69
C THR A 689 5.48 -1.06 22.04
N TYR A 690 6.54 -0.94 21.23
CA TYR A 690 7.19 -2.08 20.58
C TYR A 690 7.70 -3.12 21.59
N PHE A 691 8.30 -2.67 22.70
CA PHE A 691 8.88 -3.57 23.71
C PHE A 691 7.87 -4.05 24.76
N PHE A 692 6.90 -3.21 25.13
CA PHE A 692 6.04 -3.48 26.29
C PHE A 692 4.64 -3.99 25.94
N LEU A 693 4.11 -3.70 24.76
CA LEU A 693 2.74 -4.09 24.40
C LEU A 693 2.67 -5.60 24.07
N PRO A 694 1.75 -6.37 24.69
CA PRO A 694 1.63 -7.80 24.41
C PRO A 694 1.01 -8.08 23.03
N ASP A 695 1.46 -9.14 22.38
CA ASP A 695 0.85 -9.68 21.14
C ASP A 695 -0.44 -10.47 21.43
N ARG A 696 -0.95 -11.23 20.47
CA ARG A 696 -2.11 -12.11 20.66
C ARG A 696 -1.93 -13.03 21.89
N PRO A 697 -2.98 -13.31 22.68
CA PRO A 697 -2.90 -14.15 23.88
C PRO A 697 -2.10 -15.45 23.70
N GLU A 698 -2.27 -16.11 22.55
CA GLU A 698 -1.58 -17.35 22.15
C GLU A 698 -0.06 -17.20 22.00
N ALA A 699 0.40 -16.05 21.51
CA ALA A 699 1.80 -15.81 21.15
C ALA A 699 2.58 -15.04 22.23
N THR A 700 1.91 -14.52 23.27
CA THR A 700 2.59 -13.69 24.27
C THR A 700 3.50 -14.53 25.17
N THR A 701 4.71 -14.03 25.39
CA THR A 701 5.63 -14.55 26.42
C THR A 701 5.34 -14.00 27.82
N TYR A 702 4.40 -13.05 27.93
CA TYR A 702 4.07 -12.38 29.19
C TYR A 702 3.12 -13.19 30.07
N LEU A 703 2.22 -13.96 29.45
CA LEU A 703 1.32 -14.85 30.17
C LEU A 703 2.04 -16.16 30.48
N THR A 704 1.90 -16.63 31.72
CA THR A 704 2.27 -18.01 32.08
C THR A 704 1.37 -19.00 31.32
N GLU A 705 1.79 -20.25 31.18
CA GLU A 705 0.98 -21.27 30.47
C GLU A 705 -0.43 -21.39 31.06
N ARG A 706 -0.53 -21.34 32.40
CA ARG A 706 -1.81 -21.37 33.13
C ARG A 706 -2.67 -20.14 32.84
N GLU A 707 -2.10 -18.94 32.88
CA GLU A 707 -2.81 -17.70 32.55
C GLU A 707 -3.25 -17.66 31.08
N ARG A 708 -2.44 -18.22 30.16
CA ARG A 708 -2.75 -18.31 28.73
C ARG A 708 -3.96 -19.21 28.48
N GLN A 709 -4.02 -20.38 29.12
CA GLN A 709 -5.18 -21.27 29.03
C GLN A 709 -6.47 -20.58 29.50
N ILE A 710 -6.42 -19.88 30.64
CA ILE A 710 -7.55 -19.12 31.17
C ILE A 710 -7.98 -18.02 30.17
N ALA A 711 -7.02 -17.29 29.58
CA ALA A 711 -7.31 -16.24 28.59
C ALA A 711 -8.02 -16.80 27.33
N ILE A 712 -7.55 -17.95 26.82
CA ILE A 712 -8.12 -18.60 25.63
C ILE A 712 -9.51 -19.15 25.93
N GLU A 713 -9.70 -19.83 27.07
CA GLU A 713 -11.00 -20.37 27.46
C GLU A 713 -12.04 -19.26 27.64
N ARG A 714 -11.66 -18.18 28.31
CA ARG A 714 -12.49 -16.99 28.52
C ARG A 714 -12.93 -16.33 27.22
N MET A 715 -12.02 -16.19 26.25
CA MET A 715 -12.35 -15.68 24.92
C MET A 715 -13.36 -16.59 24.21
N ASN A 716 -13.12 -17.90 24.23
CA ASN A 716 -13.97 -18.90 23.58
C ASN A 716 -15.39 -18.99 24.16
N ARG A 717 -15.62 -18.57 25.41
CA ARG A 717 -16.98 -18.47 26.00
C ARG A 717 -17.83 -17.39 25.33
N THR A 718 -17.20 -16.32 24.84
CA THR A 718 -17.92 -15.14 24.34
C THR A 718 -17.98 -15.10 22.82
N MET A 719 -16.92 -15.56 22.16
CA MET A 719 -16.81 -15.61 20.71
C MET A 719 -15.71 -16.60 20.37
N THR A 720 -16.04 -17.67 19.63
CA THR A 720 -15.00 -18.60 19.20
C THR A 720 -14.06 -17.85 18.24
N ALA A 721 -12.77 -17.78 18.59
CA ALA A 721 -11.78 -17.08 17.77
C ALA A 721 -11.76 -17.65 16.34
N ASP A 722 -11.58 -16.76 15.35
CA ASP A 722 -11.24 -17.18 13.99
C ASP A 722 -9.94 -18.02 14.11
N VAL A 723 -9.84 -19.16 13.40
CA VAL A 723 -8.67 -20.04 13.49
C VAL A 723 -7.44 -19.31 12.91
N GLY A 724 -6.59 -18.75 13.77
CA GLY A 724 -5.33 -18.10 13.39
C GLY A 724 -5.48 -16.73 12.69
N PRO A 725 -4.44 -16.26 11.98
CA PRO A 725 -4.44 -14.97 11.25
C PRO A 725 -5.23 -15.05 9.92
N MET A 726 -6.33 -15.80 9.86
CA MET A 726 -7.09 -15.99 8.63
C MET A 726 -8.10 -14.85 8.41
N ILE A 727 -8.17 -14.37 7.17
CA ILE A 727 -9.14 -13.37 6.72
C ILE A 727 -10.23 -14.10 5.92
N GLN A 728 -11.42 -14.21 6.50
CA GLN A 728 -12.58 -14.81 5.83
C GLN A 728 -13.26 -13.78 4.92
N THR A 729 -13.15 -13.97 3.60
CA THR A 729 -13.74 -13.08 2.59
C THR A 729 -15.27 -13.00 2.68
N ALA A 730 -15.92 -14.09 3.12
CA ALA A 730 -17.37 -14.12 3.37
C ALA A 730 -17.79 -13.11 4.47
N HIS A 731 -17.01 -13.01 5.55
CA HIS A 731 -17.28 -12.08 6.65
C HIS A 731 -17.02 -10.63 6.25
N ILE A 732 -16.04 -10.39 5.38
CA ILE A 732 -15.83 -9.06 4.78
C ILE A 732 -17.05 -8.67 3.95
N LYS A 733 -17.51 -9.56 3.05
CA LYS A 733 -18.70 -9.30 2.22
C LYS A 733 -19.94 -9.07 3.08
N ALA A 734 -20.11 -9.84 4.16
CA ALA A 734 -21.18 -9.63 5.12
C ALA A 734 -21.11 -8.26 5.81
N ALA A 735 -19.92 -7.77 6.15
CA ALA A 735 -19.75 -6.41 6.70
C ALA A 735 -20.15 -5.32 5.70
N PHE A 736 -19.79 -5.48 4.41
CA PHE A 736 -20.14 -4.51 3.35
C PHE A 736 -21.63 -4.49 3.00
N LEU A 737 -22.35 -5.59 3.20
CA LEU A 737 -23.78 -5.71 2.91
C LEU A 737 -24.68 -5.38 4.12
N ASP A 738 -24.10 -5.23 5.31
CA ASP A 738 -24.86 -4.99 6.52
C ASP A 738 -25.30 -3.52 6.62
N TRP A 739 -26.59 -3.27 6.38
CA TRP A 739 -27.17 -1.92 6.47
C TRP A 739 -27.00 -1.27 7.85
N ARG A 740 -26.83 -2.06 8.92
CA ARG A 740 -26.63 -1.55 10.29
C ARG A 740 -25.26 -0.87 10.43
N VAL A 741 -24.25 -1.30 9.67
CA VAL A 741 -22.93 -0.65 9.58
C VAL A 741 -23.03 0.70 8.88
N TYR A 742 -23.90 0.86 7.88
CA TYR A 742 -24.12 2.16 7.25
C TYR A 742 -24.91 3.11 8.15
N MET A 743 -25.91 2.62 8.89
CA MET A 743 -26.58 3.41 9.93
C MET A 743 -25.61 3.85 11.03
N ALA A 744 -24.69 2.97 11.44
CA ALA A 744 -23.57 3.34 12.31
C ALA A 744 -22.76 4.49 11.72
N GLY A 745 -22.49 4.42 10.41
CA GLY A 745 -21.77 5.45 9.67
C GLY A 745 -22.49 6.80 9.68
N VAL A 746 -23.83 6.81 9.51
CA VAL A 746 -24.63 8.04 9.58
C VAL A 746 -24.64 8.65 10.98
N ILE A 747 -24.80 7.82 12.02
CA ILE A 747 -24.67 8.27 13.42
C ILE A 747 -23.29 8.88 13.63
N TYR A 748 -22.24 8.13 13.26
CA TYR A 748 -20.86 8.56 13.45
C TYR A 748 -20.51 9.81 12.64
N PHE A 749 -21.09 9.99 11.44
CA PHE A 749 -20.94 11.18 10.60
C PHE A 749 -21.42 12.44 11.31
N GLY A 750 -22.62 12.40 11.89
CA GLY A 750 -23.14 13.55 12.63
C GLY A 750 -22.28 13.90 13.85
N LEU A 751 -21.87 12.87 14.59
CA LEU A 751 -21.02 13.03 15.78
C LEU A 751 -19.62 13.55 15.45
N ASN A 752 -18.97 13.02 14.42
CA ASN A 752 -17.64 13.43 14.00
C ASN A 752 -17.61 14.83 13.37
N THR A 753 -18.70 15.26 12.75
CA THR A 753 -18.89 16.65 12.32
C THR A 753 -18.82 17.58 13.52
N ALA A 754 -19.57 17.27 14.57
CA ALA A 754 -19.55 18.03 15.82
C ALA A 754 -18.19 17.93 16.55
N LEU A 755 -17.53 16.77 16.53
CA LEU A 755 -16.23 16.58 17.17
C LEU A 755 -15.14 17.42 16.49
N ALA A 756 -15.08 17.39 15.16
CA ALA A 756 -14.12 18.18 14.39
C ALA A 756 -14.35 19.68 14.58
N ALA A 757 -15.62 20.10 14.63
CA ALA A 757 -16.00 21.47 14.95
C ALA A 757 -15.48 21.90 16.33
N ILE A 758 -15.67 21.07 17.36
CA ILE A 758 -15.17 21.35 18.72
C ILE A 758 -13.63 21.39 18.73
N ALA A 759 -12.97 20.37 18.17
CA ALA A 759 -11.51 20.25 18.21
C ALA A 759 -10.79 21.40 17.47
N ALA A 760 -11.31 21.83 16.33
CA ALA A 760 -10.68 22.88 15.52
C ALA A 760 -11.10 24.30 15.93
N PHE A 761 -12.34 24.50 16.41
CA PHE A 761 -12.92 25.83 16.55
C PHE A 761 -13.39 26.20 17.97
N LEU A 762 -13.42 25.29 18.95
CA LEU A 762 -13.87 25.63 20.31
C LEU A 762 -13.13 26.83 20.92
N PRO A 763 -11.78 26.93 20.86
CA PRO A 763 -11.07 28.13 21.34
C PRO A 763 -11.51 29.41 20.59
N THR A 764 -11.76 29.30 19.28
CA THR A 764 -12.20 30.42 18.45
C THR A 764 -13.64 30.85 18.78
N ILE A 765 -14.52 29.88 19.07
CA ILE A 765 -15.90 30.12 19.54
C ILE A 765 -15.87 30.85 20.88
N ILE A 766 -15.03 30.42 21.83
CA ILE A 766 -14.91 31.09 23.13
C ILE A 766 -14.29 32.49 22.98
N ALA A 767 -13.29 32.66 22.12
CA ALA A 767 -12.70 33.97 21.83
C ALA A 767 -13.75 34.96 21.29
N SER A 768 -14.71 34.49 20.48
CA SER A 768 -15.82 35.29 19.97
C SER A 768 -16.76 35.86 21.05
N PHE A 769 -16.66 35.37 22.29
CA PHE A 769 -17.44 35.90 23.41
C PHE A 769 -16.83 37.18 24.02
N GLY A 770 -15.64 37.60 23.55
CA GLY A 770 -14.94 38.81 24.01
C GLY A 770 -13.74 38.54 24.92
N PHE A 771 -13.30 37.29 25.07
CA PHE A 771 -12.10 36.93 25.84
C PHE A 771 -10.82 37.05 24.98
N THR A 772 -9.67 37.29 25.62
CA THR A 772 -8.36 37.27 24.93
C THR A 772 -8.02 35.85 24.45
N ASN A 773 -7.18 35.71 23.42
CA ASN A 773 -6.83 34.39 22.86
C ASN A 773 -6.28 33.41 23.91
N ALA A 774 -5.45 33.90 24.83
CA ALA A 774 -4.88 33.10 25.92
C ALA A 774 -5.96 32.64 26.92
N ILE A 775 -6.86 33.55 27.35
CA ILE A 775 -7.95 33.20 28.27
C ILE A 775 -8.96 32.28 27.58
N ALA A 776 -9.25 32.49 26.29
CA ALA A 776 -10.16 31.65 25.52
C ALA A 776 -9.68 30.19 25.43
N GLN A 777 -8.36 29.98 25.27
CA GLN A 777 -7.76 28.64 25.34
C GLN A 777 -7.90 28.01 26.73
N LEU A 778 -7.65 28.77 27.80
CA LEU A 778 -7.83 28.29 29.18
C LEU A 778 -9.29 27.93 29.51
N LEU A 779 -10.24 28.73 29.02
CA LEU A 779 -11.67 28.52 29.23
C LEU A 779 -12.25 27.30 28.50
N THR A 780 -11.47 26.63 27.64
CA THR A 780 -11.85 25.33 27.07
C THR A 780 -11.75 24.18 28.06
N VAL A 781 -10.92 24.30 29.10
CA VAL A 781 -10.62 23.23 30.07
C VAL A 781 -11.87 22.78 30.85
N PRO A 782 -12.71 23.66 31.41
CA PRO A 782 -13.86 23.24 32.21
C PRO A 782 -14.90 22.42 31.42
N PRO A 783 -15.30 22.78 30.18
CA PRO A 783 -16.16 21.93 29.35
C PRO A 783 -15.63 20.51 29.15
N TYR A 784 -14.32 20.34 28.92
CA TYR A 784 -13.71 19.03 28.76
C TYR A 784 -13.69 18.21 30.07
N ALA A 785 -13.42 18.85 31.20
CA ALA A 785 -13.43 18.21 32.51
C ALA A 785 -14.82 17.68 32.89
N VAL A 786 -15.88 18.45 32.62
CA VAL A 786 -17.26 18.00 32.85
C VAL A 786 -17.62 16.87 31.88
N ALA A 787 -17.23 16.97 30.61
CA ALA A 787 -17.47 15.92 29.63
C ALA A 787 -16.82 14.58 30.03
N LEU A 788 -15.62 14.61 30.62
CA LEU A 788 -14.95 13.41 31.16
C LEU A 788 -15.80 12.70 32.22
N VAL A 789 -16.26 13.43 33.23
CA VAL A 789 -17.04 12.87 34.35
C VAL A 789 -18.37 12.30 33.85
N VAL A 790 -19.09 13.08 33.03
CA VAL A 790 -20.39 12.66 32.50
C VAL A 790 -20.25 11.46 31.59
N MET A 791 -19.22 11.42 30.74
CA MET A 791 -19.01 10.30 29.83
C MET A 791 -18.71 8.99 30.55
N ILE A 792 -17.88 9.00 31.60
CA ILE A 792 -17.61 7.81 32.42
C ILE A 792 -18.89 7.36 33.13
N ALA A 793 -19.66 8.30 33.72
CA ALA A 793 -20.91 7.99 34.39
C ALA A 793 -21.97 7.39 33.44
N PHE A 794 -22.14 7.98 32.25
CA PHE A 794 -23.05 7.47 31.21
C PHE A 794 -22.61 6.11 30.69
N SER A 795 -21.31 5.88 30.49
CA SER A 795 -20.79 4.58 30.07
C SER A 795 -21.07 3.50 31.11
N PHE A 796 -20.80 3.79 32.39
CA PHE A 796 -21.05 2.85 33.48
C PHE A 796 -22.55 2.53 33.61
N ALA A 797 -23.42 3.54 33.53
CA ALA A 797 -24.87 3.34 33.55
C ALA A 797 -25.37 2.54 32.34
N SER A 798 -24.83 2.83 31.16
CA SER A 798 -25.20 2.16 29.90
C SER A 798 -24.82 0.69 29.89
N ASP A 799 -23.63 0.35 30.41
CA ASP A 799 -23.17 -1.04 30.54
C ASP A 799 -23.96 -1.80 31.61
N ARG A 800 -24.29 -1.16 32.75
CA ARG A 800 -25.11 -1.80 33.79
C ARG A 800 -26.53 -2.11 33.31
N LEU A 801 -27.09 -1.26 32.45
CA LEU A 801 -28.45 -1.40 31.92
C LEU A 801 -28.52 -2.15 30.59
N GLN A 802 -27.37 -2.49 29.97
CA GLN A 802 -27.28 -3.19 28.67
C GLN A 802 -28.18 -2.59 27.58
N ASN A 803 -28.32 -1.26 27.59
CA ASN A 803 -29.22 -0.52 26.70
C ASN A 803 -28.48 0.72 26.19
N ARG A 804 -27.72 0.58 25.11
CA ARG A 804 -26.78 1.61 24.68
C ARG A 804 -27.42 2.70 23.84
N GLY A 805 -28.30 2.32 22.93
CA GLY A 805 -28.80 3.28 21.96
C GLY A 805 -29.74 4.33 22.56
N MET A 806 -30.40 4.06 23.70
CA MET A 806 -31.15 5.09 24.45
C MET A 806 -30.23 6.13 25.11
N PHE A 807 -29.16 5.69 25.78
CA PHE A 807 -28.19 6.61 26.38
C PHE A 807 -27.50 7.47 25.32
N MET A 808 -27.19 6.87 24.16
CA MET A 808 -26.71 7.62 22.99
C MET A 808 -27.71 8.65 22.48
N GLY A 809 -29.00 8.30 22.41
CA GLY A 809 -30.04 9.23 21.97
C GLY A 809 -30.17 10.43 22.91
N VAL A 810 -30.12 10.20 24.24
CA VAL A 810 -30.14 11.25 25.26
C VAL A 810 -28.90 12.14 25.15
N SER A 811 -27.69 11.56 25.09
CA SER A 811 -26.45 12.35 25.02
C SER A 811 -26.33 13.14 23.72
N ALA A 812 -26.76 12.56 22.59
CA ALA A 812 -26.80 13.26 21.30
C ALA A 812 -27.80 14.43 21.34
N SER A 813 -28.95 14.25 21.98
CA SER A 813 -29.96 15.31 22.15
C SER A 813 -29.42 16.46 23.00
N ILE A 814 -28.68 16.18 24.08
CA ILE A 814 -28.01 17.22 24.89
C ILE A 814 -27.04 18.04 24.05
N GLY A 815 -26.24 17.40 23.21
CA GLY A 815 -25.33 18.10 22.30
C GLY A 815 -26.06 18.91 21.21
N GLY A 816 -27.14 18.35 20.66
CA GLY A 816 -27.99 19.04 19.68
C GLY A 816 -28.66 20.29 20.24
N ILE A 817 -29.16 20.24 21.48
CA ILE A 817 -29.70 21.38 22.22
C ILE A 817 -28.59 22.41 22.50
N GLY A 818 -27.38 21.97 22.87
CA GLY A 818 -26.24 22.88 23.06
C GLY A 818 -25.91 23.70 21.82
N TYR A 819 -25.84 23.08 20.65
CA TYR A 819 -25.63 23.79 19.39
C TYR A 819 -26.80 24.71 19.02
N LEU A 820 -28.03 24.29 19.32
CA LEU A 820 -29.22 25.11 19.11
C LEU A 820 -29.21 26.38 19.99
N LEU A 821 -28.79 26.27 21.26
CA LEU A 821 -28.62 27.41 22.16
C LEU A 821 -27.57 28.40 21.63
N LEU A 822 -26.45 27.92 21.09
CA LEU A 822 -25.42 28.76 20.47
C LEU A 822 -25.92 29.49 19.21
N ALA A 823 -26.80 28.86 18.44
CA ALA A 823 -27.40 29.48 17.25
C ALA A 823 -28.45 30.55 17.61
N LEU A 824 -29.29 30.29 18.63
CA LEU A 824 -30.45 31.11 18.97
C LEU A 824 -30.15 32.26 19.93
N ILE A 825 -29.12 32.15 20.79
CA ILE A 825 -28.83 33.15 21.83
C ILE A 825 -27.63 34.04 21.42
N PRO A 826 -27.86 35.28 20.96
CA PRO A 826 -26.77 36.14 20.47
C PRO A 826 -25.99 36.87 21.58
N HIS A 827 -26.65 37.37 22.62
CA HIS A 827 -26.05 38.38 23.52
C HIS A 827 -25.64 37.87 24.91
N ASN A 828 -26.19 36.77 25.40
CA ASN A 828 -25.90 36.29 26.77
C ASN A 828 -24.65 35.40 26.80
N VAL A 829 -23.53 35.95 27.27
CA VAL A 829 -22.23 35.26 27.36
C VAL A 829 -22.29 34.03 28.26
N HIS A 830 -22.98 34.10 29.40
CA HIS A 830 -23.09 32.96 30.33
C HIS A 830 -23.88 31.79 29.72
N ALA A 831 -24.97 32.09 29.03
CA ALA A 831 -25.76 31.07 28.34
C ALA A 831 -24.98 30.41 27.19
N ARG A 832 -24.24 31.21 26.41
CA ARG A 832 -23.36 30.70 25.34
C ARG A 832 -22.20 29.87 25.90
N TYR A 833 -21.61 30.28 27.02
CA TYR A 833 -20.57 29.50 27.69
C TYR A 833 -21.14 28.19 28.25
N PHE A 834 -22.31 28.21 28.91
CA PHE A 834 -23.00 26.98 29.34
C PHE A 834 -23.27 26.03 28.17
N ALA A 835 -23.68 26.55 27.01
CA ALA A 835 -23.89 25.74 25.83
C ALA A 835 -22.61 25.01 25.35
N THR A 836 -21.42 25.55 25.62
CA THR A 836 -20.16 24.84 25.34
C THR A 836 -19.99 23.56 26.18
N PHE A 837 -20.53 23.52 27.40
CA PHE A 837 -20.55 22.30 28.22
C PHE A 837 -21.49 21.25 27.61
N CYS A 838 -22.66 21.67 27.13
CA CYS A 838 -23.63 20.78 26.50
C CYS A 838 -23.09 20.15 25.21
N ILE A 839 -22.47 20.92 24.32
CA ILE A 839 -21.91 20.37 23.06
C ILE A 839 -20.76 19.41 23.33
N THR A 840 -19.82 19.76 24.22
CA THR A 840 -18.66 18.91 24.51
C THR A 840 -19.10 17.64 25.21
N THR A 841 -19.97 17.74 26.22
CA THR A 841 -20.47 16.58 26.95
C THR A 841 -21.29 15.65 26.05
N GLY A 842 -22.22 16.20 25.26
CA GLY A 842 -23.09 15.42 24.39
C GLY A 842 -22.32 14.71 23.28
N THR A 843 -21.41 15.40 22.59
CA THR A 843 -20.66 14.83 21.47
C THR A 843 -19.67 13.75 21.93
N TYR A 844 -18.81 14.01 22.91
CA TYR A 844 -17.80 13.03 23.35
C TYR A 844 -18.44 11.78 23.96
N THR A 845 -19.46 11.96 24.79
CA THR A 845 -20.18 10.82 25.41
C THR A 845 -20.82 9.93 24.35
N THR A 846 -21.46 10.52 23.34
CA THR A 846 -22.12 9.73 22.30
C THR A 846 -21.11 8.97 21.44
N ILE A 847 -19.95 9.57 21.13
CA ILE A 847 -18.90 8.90 20.33
C ILE A 847 -18.32 7.70 21.08
N GLY A 848 -17.98 7.86 22.35
CA GLY A 848 -17.47 6.75 23.18
C GLY A 848 -18.44 5.56 23.21
N LEU A 849 -19.73 5.85 23.47
CA LEU A 849 -20.78 4.84 23.45
C LEU A 849 -20.96 4.20 22.05
N THR A 850 -20.86 4.97 20.97
CA THR A 850 -20.98 4.47 19.59
C THR A 850 -19.88 3.46 19.27
N ILE A 851 -18.63 3.80 19.59
CA ILE A 851 -17.47 2.93 19.36
C ILE A 851 -17.65 1.61 20.14
N ALA A 852 -18.07 1.69 21.40
CA ALA A 852 -18.35 0.51 22.21
C ALA A 852 -19.51 -0.33 21.64
N TRP A 853 -20.62 0.30 21.23
CA TRP A 853 -21.82 -0.38 20.72
C TRP A 853 -21.55 -1.21 19.47
N PHE A 854 -20.82 -0.65 18.49
CA PHE A 854 -20.47 -1.38 17.27
C PHE A 854 -19.31 -2.37 17.48
N GLY A 855 -18.41 -2.12 18.42
CA GLY A 855 -17.40 -3.10 18.85
C GLY A 855 -18.00 -4.38 19.43
N HIS A 856 -19.22 -4.31 19.95
CA HIS A 856 -19.94 -5.44 20.56
C HIS A 856 -20.83 -6.19 19.58
N ASN A 857 -21.45 -5.45 18.67
CA ASN A 857 -22.51 -5.98 17.80
C ASN A 857 -22.03 -6.62 16.49
N LEU A 858 -20.73 -6.60 16.22
CA LEU A 858 -20.10 -7.38 15.15
C LEU A 858 -19.56 -8.70 15.72
N GLY A 859 -19.98 -9.82 15.15
CA GLY A 859 -19.88 -11.16 15.73
C GLY A 859 -18.71 -12.01 15.27
N SER A 860 -17.86 -11.55 14.34
CA SER A 860 -16.58 -12.21 14.02
C SER A 860 -15.45 -11.18 14.07
N GLU A 861 -14.23 -11.63 14.39
CA GLU A 861 -13.03 -10.79 14.37
C GLU A 861 -12.80 -10.23 12.96
N THR A 862 -12.99 -11.03 11.90
CA THR A 862 -12.90 -10.57 10.51
C THR A 862 -14.00 -9.55 10.19
N LYS A 863 -15.24 -9.78 10.65
CA LYS A 863 -16.34 -8.83 10.44
C LYS A 863 -16.11 -7.52 11.21
N LYS A 864 -15.51 -7.56 12.40
CA LYS A 864 -15.05 -6.37 13.16
C LYS A 864 -13.95 -5.63 12.40
N ALA A 865 -12.94 -6.34 11.93
CA ALA A 865 -11.80 -5.77 11.21
C ALA A 865 -12.20 -5.09 9.89
N ALA A 866 -13.32 -5.49 9.28
CA ALA A 866 -13.89 -4.81 8.09
C ALA A 866 -14.97 -3.77 8.45
N GLY A 867 -15.91 -4.11 9.34
CA GLY A 867 -17.06 -3.29 9.67
C GLY A 867 -16.73 -2.05 10.49
N LEU A 868 -15.81 -2.13 11.46
CA LEU A 868 -15.40 -0.98 12.27
C LEU A 868 -14.77 0.14 11.39
N PRO A 869 -13.80 -0.16 10.50
CA PRO A 869 -13.29 0.83 9.56
C PRO A 869 -14.35 1.42 8.63
N ILE A 870 -15.29 0.63 8.12
CA ILE A 870 -16.29 1.12 7.15
C ILE A 870 -17.13 2.24 7.77
N PHE A 871 -17.72 2.01 8.95
CA PHE A 871 -18.55 3.04 9.56
C PHE A 871 -17.71 4.23 10.05
N MET A 872 -16.51 3.97 10.58
CA MET A 872 -15.62 5.04 11.01
C MET A 872 -15.19 5.91 9.83
N ALA A 873 -14.88 5.31 8.68
CA ALA A 873 -14.51 6.00 7.44
C ALA A 873 -15.66 6.88 6.92
N ILE A 874 -16.89 6.36 6.92
CA ILE A 874 -18.09 7.17 6.61
C ILE A 874 -18.17 8.36 7.56
N GLY A 875 -17.99 8.12 8.87
CA GLY A 875 -18.08 9.21 9.83
C GLY A 875 -16.93 10.22 9.76
N GLN A 876 -15.73 9.83 9.31
CA GLN A 876 -14.64 10.80 9.04
C GLN A 876 -15.00 11.75 7.88
N GLY A 877 -15.89 11.35 6.97
CA GLY A 877 -16.51 12.27 6.01
C GLY A 877 -17.22 13.44 6.71
N GLY A 878 -17.79 13.20 7.89
CA GLY A 878 -18.37 14.24 8.74
C GLY A 878 -17.31 15.19 9.30
N SER A 879 -16.12 14.70 9.65
CA SER A 879 -15.01 15.54 10.10
C SER A 879 -14.46 16.46 9.01
N ILE A 880 -14.51 16.03 7.74
CA ILE A 880 -14.23 16.91 6.59
C ILE A 880 -15.27 18.04 6.56
N LEU A 881 -16.57 17.72 6.61
CA LEU A 881 -17.63 18.72 6.68
C LEU A 881 -17.42 19.69 7.87
N GLY A 882 -17.13 19.14 9.05
CA GLY A 882 -16.87 19.90 10.28
C GLY A 882 -15.73 20.91 10.15
N SER A 883 -14.69 20.59 9.39
CA SER A 883 -13.54 21.47 9.15
C SER A 883 -13.90 22.71 8.31
N HIS A 884 -14.99 22.65 7.54
CA HIS A 884 -15.45 23.74 6.67
C HIS A 884 -16.70 24.49 7.22
N LEU A 885 -17.26 24.07 8.36
CA LEU A 885 -18.52 24.63 8.89
C LEU A 885 -18.39 26.02 9.55
N PHE A 886 -17.17 26.48 9.85
CA PHE A 886 -16.91 27.71 10.61
C PHE A 886 -16.00 28.70 9.83
N PRO A 887 -16.45 29.21 8.68
CA PRO A 887 -15.66 30.14 7.87
C PRO A 887 -15.51 31.49 8.59
N LYS A 888 -14.37 32.16 8.38
CA LYS A 888 -14.07 33.48 8.98
C LYS A 888 -15.12 34.55 8.59
N THR A 889 -15.76 34.41 7.44
CA THR A 889 -16.78 35.35 6.93
C THR A 889 -18.05 35.41 7.77
N GLU A 890 -18.37 34.36 8.52
CA GLU A 890 -19.56 34.28 9.38
C GLU A 890 -19.24 34.53 10.86
N ALA A 891 -17.99 34.88 11.18
CA ALA A 891 -17.61 35.33 12.50
C ALA A 891 -18.33 36.64 12.85
N PRO A 892 -18.76 36.86 14.11
CA PRO A 892 -18.60 36.01 15.30
C PRO A 892 -19.79 35.06 15.57
N ARG A 893 -20.77 34.97 14.66
CA ARG A 893 -22.08 34.34 14.95
C ARG A 893 -22.19 32.90 14.47
N TYR A 894 -21.50 32.52 13.40
CA TYR A 894 -21.39 31.14 12.88
C TYR A 894 -22.71 30.34 12.83
N ILE A 895 -23.81 30.99 12.44
CA ILE A 895 -25.17 30.41 12.52
C ILE A 895 -25.26 29.10 11.73
N LYS A 896 -24.69 29.05 10.52
CA LYS A 896 -24.76 27.85 9.68
C LYS A 896 -24.04 26.67 10.33
N GLY A 897 -22.83 26.90 10.86
CA GLY A 897 -22.05 25.89 11.57
C GLY A 897 -22.81 25.28 12.74
N PHE A 898 -23.43 26.13 13.57
CA PHE A 898 -24.23 25.68 14.71
C PHE A 898 -25.52 24.96 14.29
N ALA A 899 -26.27 25.48 13.30
CA ALA A 899 -27.51 24.87 12.84
C ALA A 899 -27.30 23.49 12.20
N VAL A 900 -26.28 23.36 11.34
CA VAL A 900 -25.94 22.07 10.70
C VAL A 900 -25.48 21.05 11.75
N SER A 901 -24.63 21.45 12.68
CA SER A 901 -24.17 20.57 13.76
C SER A 901 -25.32 20.12 14.67
N SER A 902 -26.26 21.02 15.00
CA SER A 902 -27.47 20.67 15.77
C SER A 902 -28.35 19.66 15.03
N GLY A 903 -28.66 19.91 13.74
CA GLY A 903 -29.46 18.99 12.93
C GLY A 903 -28.86 17.59 12.81
N LEU A 904 -27.55 17.50 12.62
CA LEU A 904 -26.83 16.23 12.54
C LEU A 904 -26.80 15.49 13.88
N MET A 905 -26.71 16.19 15.02
CA MET A 905 -26.79 15.58 16.35
C MET A 905 -28.19 15.00 16.63
N PHE A 906 -29.27 15.70 16.24
CA PHE A 906 -30.63 15.17 16.35
C PHE A 906 -30.88 14.00 15.40
N LEU A 907 -30.32 14.04 14.19
CA LEU A 907 -30.35 12.91 13.27
C LEU A 907 -29.65 11.67 13.87
N ALA A 908 -28.48 11.86 14.48
CA ALA A 908 -27.77 10.78 15.17
C ALA A 908 -28.60 10.18 16.32
N ALA A 909 -29.31 11.01 17.10
CA ALA A 909 -30.21 10.57 18.15
C ALA A 909 -31.39 9.75 17.61
N LEU A 910 -32.01 10.19 16.50
CA LEU A 910 -33.10 9.48 15.86
C LEU A 910 -32.64 8.12 15.32
N CYS A 911 -31.50 8.10 14.61
CA CYS A 911 -30.91 6.87 14.08
C CYS A 911 -30.53 5.88 15.19
N SER A 912 -30.01 6.35 16.34
CA SER A 912 -29.67 5.47 17.47
C SER A 912 -30.92 4.80 18.05
N ILE A 913 -32.04 5.52 18.18
CA ILE A 913 -33.31 4.96 18.65
C ILE A 913 -33.85 3.92 17.66
N ILE A 914 -33.86 4.23 16.36
CA ILE A 914 -34.31 3.30 15.31
C ILE A 914 -33.49 2.01 15.33
N LEU A 915 -32.16 2.12 15.45
CA LEU A 915 -31.28 0.96 15.49
C LEU A 915 -31.47 0.13 16.76
N SER A 916 -31.71 0.78 17.91
CA SER A 916 -32.06 0.09 19.18
C SER A 916 -33.33 -0.74 19.03
N ILE A 917 -34.36 -0.18 18.40
CA ILE A 917 -35.63 -0.88 18.14
C ILE A 917 -35.40 -2.06 17.20
N SER A 918 -34.58 -1.89 16.16
CA SER A 918 -34.23 -2.97 15.23
C SER A 918 -33.52 -4.14 15.93
N TYR A 919 -32.55 -3.87 16.82
CA TYR A 919 -31.87 -4.91 17.58
C TYR A 919 -32.81 -5.64 18.54
N ARG A 920 -33.70 -4.92 19.24
CA ARG A 920 -34.72 -5.54 20.10
C ARG A 920 -35.66 -6.43 19.32
N TRP A 921 -36.08 -5.99 18.13
CA TRP A 921 -36.99 -6.76 17.28
C TRP A 921 -36.34 -8.04 16.75
N ASP A 922 -35.08 -7.96 16.31
CA ASP A 922 -34.32 -9.12 15.82
C ASP A 922 -34.03 -10.11 16.95
N ASN A 923 -33.62 -9.63 18.13
CA ASN A 923 -33.45 -10.48 19.31
C ASN A 923 -34.76 -11.18 19.69
N ALA A 924 -35.89 -10.47 19.72
CA ALA A 924 -37.20 -11.06 20.02
C ALA A 924 -37.62 -12.09 18.98
N ARG A 925 -37.33 -11.87 17.69
CA ARG A 925 -37.55 -12.85 16.62
C ARG A 925 -36.69 -14.09 16.83
N ARG A 926 -35.41 -13.94 17.17
CA ARG A 926 -34.49 -15.06 17.41
C ARG A 926 -34.85 -15.84 18.68
N ASP A 927 -35.30 -15.17 19.73
CA ASP A 927 -35.79 -15.81 20.96
C ASP A 927 -37.04 -16.68 20.69
N ARG A 928 -37.89 -16.28 19.73
CA ARG A 928 -39.03 -17.09 19.28
C ARG A 928 -38.62 -18.31 18.44
N LEU A 929 -37.56 -18.19 17.64
CA LEU A 929 -37.11 -19.24 16.71
C LEU A 929 -36.20 -20.28 17.38
N TYR A 930 -35.27 -19.84 18.21
CA TYR A 930 -34.18 -20.67 18.76
C TYR A 930 -34.21 -20.77 20.29
N GLY A 931 -35.15 -20.08 20.96
CA GLY A 931 -35.17 -19.96 22.42
C GLY A 931 -34.14 -18.95 22.94
N LYS A 932 -34.14 -18.72 24.25
CA LYS A 932 -33.16 -17.85 24.92
C LYS A 932 -31.86 -18.63 25.15
N PRO A 933 -30.67 -18.10 24.77
CA PRO A 933 -29.40 -18.76 25.03
C PRO A 933 -29.16 -18.97 26.54
N LYS A 934 -28.53 -20.08 26.92
CA LYS A 934 -28.05 -20.28 28.30
C LYS A 934 -26.92 -19.29 28.59
N PRO A 935 -26.88 -18.64 29.78
CA PRO A 935 -25.75 -17.78 30.16
C PRO A 935 -24.42 -18.55 30.04
N GLY A 936 -23.43 -17.97 29.34
CA GLY A 936 -22.11 -18.59 29.15
C GLY A 936 -22.01 -19.68 28.09
N ALA A 937 -23.07 -19.96 27.31
CA ALA A 937 -22.99 -20.89 26.18
C ALA A 937 -22.03 -20.39 25.10
N LYS A 938 -21.21 -21.31 24.55
CA LYS A 938 -20.25 -21.00 23.48
C LYS A 938 -21.00 -20.67 22.18
N VAL A 939 -20.97 -19.40 21.79
CA VAL A 939 -21.56 -18.96 20.51
C VAL A 939 -20.58 -19.23 19.38
N ASP A 940 -20.89 -20.21 18.51
CA ASP A 940 -20.09 -20.45 17.32
C ASP A 940 -20.41 -19.43 16.21
N THR A 941 -19.50 -18.46 16.07
CA THR A 941 -19.58 -17.40 15.06
C THR A 941 -18.65 -17.65 13.86
N ARG A 942 -17.99 -18.81 13.77
CA ARG A 942 -16.94 -19.06 12.76
C ARG A 942 -17.45 -19.08 11.32
N ILE A 943 -18.68 -19.57 11.11
CA ILE A 943 -19.26 -19.78 9.78
C ILE A 943 -20.28 -18.67 9.43
N LEU A 944 -21.14 -18.31 10.39
CA LEU A 944 -22.27 -17.42 10.17
C LEU A 944 -22.10 -16.01 10.77
N ALA A 945 -20.98 -15.74 11.47
CA ALA A 945 -20.76 -14.50 12.22
C ALA A 945 -22.01 -14.12 13.05
N ASP A 946 -22.55 -12.92 12.83
CA ASP A 946 -23.70 -12.35 13.57
C ASP A 946 -25.04 -13.06 13.24
N HIS A 947 -25.07 -13.91 12.22
CA HIS A 947 -26.22 -14.75 11.88
C HIS A 947 -26.23 -16.07 12.65
N ALA A 948 -25.25 -16.32 13.52
CA ALA A 948 -25.25 -17.50 14.38
C ALA A 948 -26.54 -17.55 15.24
N PRO A 949 -27.20 -18.72 15.36
CA PRO A 949 -28.48 -18.85 16.08
C PRO A 949 -28.46 -18.38 17.53
N GLU A 950 -27.34 -18.60 18.23
CA GLU A 950 -27.15 -18.23 19.63
C GLU A 950 -26.69 -16.78 19.83
N TYR A 951 -26.36 -16.07 18.74
CA TYR A 951 -25.92 -14.69 18.82
C TYR A 951 -27.09 -13.73 19.11
N ARG A 952 -26.90 -12.83 20.07
CA ARG A 952 -27.82 -11.74 20.42
C ARG A 952 -27.11 -10.40 20.36
N TYR A 953 -27.81 -9.39 19.85
CA TYR A 953 -27.32 -8.02 19.80
C TYR A 953 -27.52 -7.33 21.15
N VAL A 954 -26.66 -6.39 21.50
CA VAL A 954 -26.89 -5.47 22.61
C VAL A 954 -27.65 -4.26 22.06
N PRO A 955 -28.91 -4.02 22.45
CA PRO A 955 -29.75 -2.98 21.90
C PRO A 955 -29.40 -1.56 22.37
#